data_AF-B5VDY8-F1
#
_entry.id   AF-B5VDY8-F1
#
_cell.length_a   1.000
_cell.length_b   1.000
_cell.length_c   1.000
_cell.angle_alpha   90.00
_cell.angle_beta   90.00
_cell.angle_gamma   90.00
#
_symmetry.space_group_name_H-M   'P 1'
#
loop_
_entity.id
_entity.type
_entity.pdbx_description
1 polymer ?
#
loop_
_entity_poly.entity_id
_entity_poly.type
_entity_poly.pdbx_seq_one_letter_code
_entity_poly.pdbx_strand_id
1 'polypeptide(L)'
;MTAQLQSESTSKIVLVTGGAGYIGSHTVVELIENGYDCVVADNLSNSTYDSVARLEVLTKHHIPFYEVDLCDRKGLEKVFKEYKIDSVIHFAGLKAVGESTQIPLRYYHNNILGTVVLLELMQQYNVSKFVFSSSATVYGDATRFPNMIPIPEECPLGPTNPYGHTKYAIENILNDLYNSDKKSWKFAILRYFNPIGAHPSGLIGEDPLGIPNNLLPYMAQVAVGRREKLYIFGDDYDSRDGTPIRDYIHVVDLAKGHIAALQYLEAYNENEGLCREWNLGSGKGSTVFEVYHAFCKASGIDLPYKVTGRRAGDVLNLTAKPDRAKRELKWQTELQVEDSCKDLWKWTTENPFGYQLRGVEARFSAEDMRYDARFVTIGAGTRFQATFANLGASIVDLKVNGQSVVLGYENEEGYLNPDSAYIGATIGRYANRISKGKFSLCNKDYQLTVNNGVNANHSSIGSFHRKRFLGPIIQNPSKDVFTAEYMLIDNEKDTEFPGDLLVTIQYTVNVAQKSLEMVYKGKLTAGEATPINLTNHSYFNLNKPYGDTIEGTEIMVRSKKSVDVDKNMIPTGNIVDREIATFNSTKPTVLGPKNPQFDCCFVVDENAKPSQINTLNNELTLIVKAFHPDSNITLEVLSTEPTYQFYTGDFLSAGYEARQGFAIEPGRYIDAINQENWKDCVTLKNGETYGSKIVYRFS
;
A
#
# COMPACT_ATOMS: atom_id res chain seq x y z
N MET A 1 6.48 -25.28 -9.17
CA MET A 1 6.08 -26.45 -8.35
C MET A 1 4.72 -26.13 -7.75
N THR A 2 3.71 -26.90 -8.18
CA THR A 2 2.41 -27.20 -7.54
C THR A 2 1.71 -26.16 -6.66
N ALA A 3 0.55 -25.74 -7.18
CA ALA A 3 -0.61 -25.19 -6.47
C ALA A 3 -0.66 -25.59 -4.98
N GLN A 4 -0.36 -24.63 -4.11
CA GLN A 4 -0.76 -24.69 -2.72
C GLN A 4 -2.28 -24.48 -2.69
N LEU A 5 -2.98 -25.54 -2.31
CA LEU A 5 -4.40 -25.52 -1.94
C LEU A 5 -4.63 -24.39 -0.95
N GLN A 6 -5.27 -23.31 -1.42
CA GLN A 6 -5.89 -22.31 -0.55
C GLN A 6 -6.86 -23.04 0.36
N SER A 7 -6.61 -23.01 1.67
CA SER A 7 -7.63 -23.31 2.67
C SER A 7 -8.88 -22.52 2.30
N GLU A 8 -10.05 -23.17 2.23
CA GLU A 8 -11.33 -22.55 1.89
C GLU A 8 -11.58 -21.30 2.76
N SER A 9 -11.19 -20.14 2.23
CA SER A 9 -11.62 -18.85 2.76
C SER A 9 -13.12 -18.79 2.52
N THR A 10 -13.88 -18.66 3.60
CA THR A 10 -15.33 -18.42 3.54
C THR A 10 -15.65 -16.99 3.09
N SER A 11 -14.64 -16.15 2.86
CA SER A 11 -14.84 -14.77 2.39
C SER A 11 -15.28 -14.75 0.92
N LYS A 12 -16.25 -13.88 0.63
CA LYS A 12 -16.73 -13.64 -0.73
C LYS A 12 -15.76 -12.73 -1.45
N ILE A 13 -15.29 -13.15 -2.62
CA ILE A 13 -14.37 -12.38 -3.45
C ILE A 13 -15.16 -11.46 -4.39
N VAL A 14 -14.91 -10.16 -4.31
CA VAL A 14 -15.52 -9.13 -5.14
C VAL A 14 -14.51 -8.66 -6.19
N LEU A 15 -14.84 -8.81 -7.47
CA LEU A 15 -14.08 -8.20 -8.55
C LEU A 15 -14.47 -6.73 -8.68
N VAL A 16 -13.52 -5.84 -8.45
CA VAL A 16 -13.70 -4.39 -8.53
C VAL A 16 -12.98 -3.87 -9.77
N THR A 17 -13.72 -3.74 -10.88
CA THR A 17 -13.14 -3.16 -12.10
C THR A 17 -13.03 -1.64 -11.97
N GLY A 18 -11.94 -1.04 -12.42
CA GLY A 18 -11.66 0.39 -12.19
C GLY A 18 -11.32 0.70 -10.72
N GLY A 19 -10.90 -0.33 -9.96
CA GLY A 19 -10.67 -0.26 -8.52
C GLY A 19 -9.47 0.58 -8.11
N ALA A 20 -8.54 0.90 -9.03
CA ALA A 20 -7.44 1.83 -8.76
C ALA A 20 -7.88 3.30 -8.90
N GLY A 21 -9.05 3.55 -9.49
CA GLY A 21 -9.64 4.87 -9.64
C GLY A 21 -10.25 5.43 -8.34
N TYR A 22 -10.68 6.69 -8.40
CA TYR A 22 -11.15 7.46 -7.24
C TYR A 22 -12.24 6.77 -6.40
N ILE A 23 -13.41 6.46 -6.98
CA ILE A 23 -14.52 5.88 -6.21
C ILE A 23 -14.22 4.41 -5.89
N GLY A 24 -13.68 3.68 -6.88
CA GLY A 24 -13.32 2.27 -6.74
C GLY A 24 -12.40 2.02 -5.55
N SER A 25 -11.37 2.85 -5.35
CA SER A 25 -10.44 2.69 -4.23
C SER A 25 -11.13 2.87 -2.87
N HIS A 26 -12.04 3.84 -2.74
CA HIS A 26 -12.78 4.06 -1.49
C HIS A 26 -13.78 2.92 -1.22
N THR A 27 -14.39 2.36 -2.27
CA THR A 27 -15.23 1.18 -2.15
C THR A 27 -14.44 -0.06 -1.75
N VAL A 28 -13.20 -0.23 -2.22
CA VAL A 28 -12.33 -1.32 -1.77
C VAL A 28 -12.03 -1.24 -0.28
N VAL A 29 -11.85 -0.04 0.29
CA VAL A 29 -11.72 0.13 1.75
C VAL A 29 -12.95 -0.45 2.46
N GLU A 30 -14.15 0.02 2.09
CA GLU A 30 -15.39 -0.41 2.74
C GLU A 30 -15.67 -1.91 2.51
N LEU A 31 -15.31 -2.48 1.37
CA LEU A 31 -15.47 -3.91 1.10
C LEU A 31 -14.64 -4.76 2.06
N ILE A 32 -13.35 -4.43 2.20
CA ILE A 32 -12.44 -5.17 3.07
C ILE A 32 -12.84 -4.99 4.55
N GLU A 33 -13.21 -3.78 4.96
CA GLU A 33 -13.72 -3.53 6.32
C GLU A 33 -15.03 -4.29 6.62
N ASN A 34 -15.80 -4.65 5.60
CA ASN A 34 -17.01 -5.48 5.73
C ASN A 34 -16.76 -6.98 5.47
N GLY A 35 -15.49 -7.41 5.46
CA GLY A 35 -15.12 -8.83 5.42
C GLY A 35 -15.11 -9.47 4.03
N TYR A 36 -15.18 -8.66 2.97
CA TYR A 36 -15.00 -9.13 1.58
C TYR A 36 -13.53 -9.10 1.18
N ASP A 37 -13.11 -10.11 0.42
CA ASP A 37 -11.86 -10.06 -0.33
C ASP A 37 -12.08 -9.32 -1.65
N CYS A 38 -11.08 -8.56 -2.11
CA CYS A 38 -11.17 -7.76 -3.33
C CYS A 38 -10.12 -8.19 -4.35
N VAL A 39 -10.52 -8.32 -5.62
CA VAL A 39 -9.62 -8.41 -6.77
C VAL A 39 -9.84 -7.18 -7.64
N VAL A 40 -8.79 -6.43 -7.96
CA VAL A 40 -8.89 -5.22 -8.79
C VAL A 40 -8.46 -5.51 -10.22
N ALA A 41 -9.27 -5.06 -11.19
CA ALA A 41 -8.93 -5.06 -12.61
C ALA A 41 -9.03 -3.62 -13.15
N ASP A 42 -7.92 -3.04 -13.57
CA ASP A 42 -7.87 -1.64 -14.02
C ASP A 42 -6.80 -1.50 -15.11
N ASN A 43 -7.08 -0.75 -16.19
CA ASN A 43 -6.10 -0.52 -17.24
C ASN A 43 -5.22 0.73 -17.00
N LEU A 44 -5.36 1.35 -15.83
CA LEU A 44 -4.61 2.53 -15.39
C LEU A 44 -4.74 3.75 -16.31
N SER A 45 -5.75 3.78 -17.18
CA SER A 45 -5.95 4.88 -18.13
C SER A 45 -6.22 6.24 -17.49
N ASN A 46 -6.67 6.26 -16.23
CA ASN A 46 -6.89 7.47 -15.43
C ASN A 46 -6.60 7.25 -13.92
N SER A 47 -5.63 6.38 -13.63
CA SER A 47 -5.21 6.01 -12.27
C SER A 47 -3.77 5.49 -12.30
N THR A 48 -3.20 5.22 -11.13
CA THR A 48 -1.88 4.57 -11.00
C THR A 48 -1.99 3.49 -9.93
N TYR A 49 -1.20 2.42 -10.04
CA TYR A 49 -1.22 1.32 -9.06
C TYR A 49 -0.93 1.76 -7.62
N ASP A 50 -0.26 2.90 -7.42
CA ASP A 50 0.05 3.43 -6.10
C ASP A 50 -1.19 3.61 -5.19
N SER A 51 -2.38 3.84 -5.76
CA SER A 51 -3.62 3.83 -4.96
C SER A 51 -3.89 2.45 -4.36
N VAL A 52 -3.76 1.38 -5.14
CA VAL A 52 -3.93 -0.02 -4.69
C VAL A 52 -2.86 -0.40 -3.67
N ALA A 53 -1.59 -0.04 -3.91
CA ALA A 53 -0.53 -0.27 -2.92
C ALA A 53 -0.86 0.41 -1.57
N ARG A 54 -1.35 1.65 -1.58
CA ARG A 54 -1.77 2.32 -0.34
C ARG A 54 -2.99 1.66 0.30
N LEU A 55 -3.92 1.15 -0.51
CA LEU A 55 -5.08 0.40 -0.02
C LEU A 55 -4.64 -0.83 0.76
N GLU A 56 -3.67 -1.60 0.28
CA GLU A 56 -3.24 -2.82 0.98
C GLU A 56 -2.78 -2.53 2.42
N VAL A 57 -2.01 -1.45 2.63
CA VAL A 57 -1.53 -1.06 3.96
C VAL A 57 -2.67 -0.46 4.81
N LEU A 58 -3.54 0.35 4.19
CA LEU A 58 -4.69 0.96 4.88
C LEU A 58 -5.66 -0.10 5.41
N THR A 59 -6.00 -1.08 4.57
CA THR A 59 -6.98 -2.13 4.87
C THR A 59 -6.34 -3.34 5.55
N LYS A 60 -5.01 -3.46 5.52
CA LYS A 60 -4.23 -4.59 6.06
C LYS A 60 -4.50 -5.91 5.35
N HIS A 61 -4.79 -5.84 4.05
CA HIS A 61 -5.13 -6.99 3.22
C HIS A 61 -4.37 -6.92 1.89
N HIS A 62 -3.98 -8.07 1.37
CA HIS A 62 -3.47 -8.16 0.00
C HIS A 62 -4.62 -7.93 -0.99
N ILE A 63 -4.34 -7.15 -2.03
CA ILE A 63 -5.31 -6.86 -3.09
C ILE A 63 -4.70 -7.34 -4.42
N PRO A 64 -5.07 -8.54 -4.89
CA PRO A 64 -4.70 -8.99 -6.23
C PRO A 64 -5.08 -7.95 -7.28
N PHE A 65 -4.14 -7.64 -8.16
CA PHE A 65 -4.27 -6.58 -9.15
C PHE A 65 -3.94 -7.08 -10.55
N TYR A 66 -4.81 -6.74 -11.50
CA TYR A 66 -4.61 -6.99 -12.92
C TYR A 66 -4.62 -5.67 -13.68
N GLU A 67 -3.48 -5.34 -14.30
CA GLU A 67 -3.45 -4.32 -15.36
C GLU A 67 -4.09 -4.91 -16.61
N VAL A 68 -5.38 -4.63 -16.82
CA VAL A 68 -6.13 -5.25 -17.91
C VAL A 68 -7.24 -4.32 -18.40
N ASP A 69 -7.33 -4.21 -19.73
CA ASP A 69 -8.48 -3.59 -20.38
C ASP A 69 -9.64 -4.58 -20.42
N LEU A 70 -10.83 -4.15 -19.98
CA LEU A 70 -12.01 -5.01 -20.00
C LEU A 70 -12.42 -5.43 -21.42
N CYS A 71 -12.01 -4.70 -22.45
CA CYS A 71 -12.21 -5.07 -23.85
C CYS A 71 -11.34 -6.25 -24.28
N ASP A 72 -10.23 -6.52 -23.57
CA ASP A 72 -9.44 -7.73 -23.77
C ASP A 72 -10.06 -8.91 -23.00
N ARG A 73 -10.94 -9.62 -23.69
CA ARG A 73 -11.59 -10.83 -23.17
C ARG A 73 -10.60 -11.85 -22.64
N LYS A 74 -9.43 -12.04 -23.27
CA LYS A 74 -8.47 -13.07 -22.86
C LYS A 74 -7.73 -12.66 -21.59
N GLY A 75 -7.33 -11.39 -21.51
CA GLY A 75 -6.75 -10.82 -20.29
C GLY A 75 -7.72 -10.92 -19.13
N LEU A 76 -8.96 -10.47 -19.31
CA LEU A 76 -9.97 -10.44 -18.25
C LEU A 76 -10.42 -11.85 -17.82
N GLU A 77 -10.49 -12.82 -18.74
CA GLU A 77 -10.85 -14.20 -18.40
C GLU A 77 -9.88 -14.85 -17.40
N LYS A 78 -8.61 -14.42 -17.35
CA LYS A 78 -7.65 -14.91 -16.35
C LYS A 78 -8.14 -14.68 -14.92
N VAL A 79 -8.75 -13.52 -14.65
CA VAL A 79 -9.28 -13.17 -13.33
C VAL A 79 -10.31 -14.20 -12.86
N PHE A 80 -11.24 -14.57 -13.73
CA PHE A 80 -12.28 -15.57 -13.44
C PHE A 80 -11.75 -17.01 -13.36
N LYS A 81 -10.59 -17.30 -13.98
CA LYS A 81 -9.91 -18.60 -13.88
C LYS A 81 -9.12 -18.73 -12.58
N GLU A 82 -8.50 -17.64 -12.13
CA GLU A 82 -7.62 -17.62 -10.97
C GLU A 82 -8.39 -17.43 -9.66
N TYR A 83 -9.53 -16.74 -9.70
CA TYR A 83 -10.36 -16.46 -8.53
C TYR A 83 -11.81 -16.88 -8.73
N LYS A 84 -12.40 -17.48 -7.69
CA LYS A 84 -13.84 -17.75 -7.63
C LYS A 84 -14.59 -16.46 -7.26
N ILE A 85 -14.88 -15.64 -8.26
CA ILE A 85 -15.59 -14.36 -8.07
C ILE A 85 -17.04 -14.62 -7.61
N ASP A 86 -17.44 -13.99 -6.51
CA ASP A 86 -18.81 -14.05 -5.97
C ASP A 86 -19.69 -12.94 -6.56
N SER A 87 -19.12 -11.74 -6.73
CA SER A 87 -19.80 -10.57 -7.26
C SER A 87 -18.83 -9.60 -7.95
N VAL A 88 -19.37 -8.71 -8.76
CA VAL A 88 -18.61 -7.68 -9.48
C VAL A 88 -19.15 -6.29 -9.14
N ILE A 89 -18.26 -5.34 -8.86
CA ILE A 89 -18.57 -3.91 -8.84
C ILE A 89 -17.83 -3.23 -10.00
N HIS A 90 -18.59 -2.61 -10.90
CA HIS A 90 -18.09 -2.11 -12.17
C HIS A 90 -17.95 -0.58 -12.22
N PHE A 91 -16.77 -0.08 -11.84
CA PHE A 91 -16.41 1.34 -11.94
C PHE A 91 -15.70 1.71 -13.25
N ALA A 92 -15.01 0.76 -13.89
CA ALA A 92 -14.19 1.02 -15.08
C ALA A 92 -14.99 1.72 -16.19
N GLY A 93 -14.46 2.84 -16.68
CA GLY A 93 -15.07 3.63 -17.74
C GLY A 93 -14.50 5.03 -17.83
N LEU A 94 -14.42 5.57 -19.04
CA LEU A 94 -14.10 6.98 -19.26
C LEU A 94 -15.28 7.84 -18.78
N LYS A 95 -14.98 8.92 -18.05
CA LYS A 95 -16.00 9.71 -17.32
C LYS A 95 -16.06 11.21 -17.62
N ALA A 96 -15.17 11.76 -18.45
CA ALA A 96 -15.11 13.21 -18.66
C ALA A 96 -16.15 13.66 -19.69
N VAL A 97 -17.21 14.33 -19.22
CA VAL A 97 -18.32 14.80 -20.08
C VAL A 97 -17.82 15.65 -21.25
N GLY A 98 -17.00 16.66 -20.98
CA GLY A 98 -16.48 17.56 -22.01
C GLY A 98 -15.65 16.83 -23.08
N GLU A 99 -14.77 15.93 -22.65
CA GLU A 99 -13.95 15.12 -23.56
C GLU A 99 -14.81 14.15 -24.38
N SER A 100 -15.85 13.56 -23.79
CA SER A 100 -16.75 12.63 -24.49
C SER A 100 -17.42 13.24 -25.72
N THR A 101 -17.67 14.56 -25.72
CA THR A 101 -18.21 15.27 -26.89
C THR A 101 -17.21 15.40 -28.04
N GLN A 102 -15.92 15.30 -27.73
CA GLN A 102 -14.82 15.45 -28.69
C GLN A 102 -14.37 14.10 -29.25
N ILE A 103 -14.38 13.05 -28.41
CA ILE A 103 -13.97 11.68 -28.78
C ILE A 103 -15.05 10.62 -28.49
N PRO A 104 -16.28 10.80 -29.01
CA PRO A 104 -17.43 9.96 -28.66
C PRO A 104 -17.19 8.46 -28.94
N LEU A 105 -16.55 8.12 -30.06
CA LEU A 105 -16.28 6.73 -30.42
C LEU A 105 -15.42 6.00 -29.38
N ARG A 106 -14.45 6.69 -28.75
CA ARG A 106 -13.63 6.10 -27.70
C ARG A 106 -14.46 5.79 -26.45
N TYR A 107 -15.39 6.68 -26.09
CA TYR A 107 -16.31 6.48 -24.97
C TYR A 107 -17.26 5.30 -25.21
N TYR A 108 -17.89 5.24 -26.39
CA TYR A 108 -18.77 4.12 -26.75
C TYR A 108 -18.00 2.79 -26.76
N HIS A 109 -16.83 2.74 -27.40
CA HIS A 109 -15.99 1.54 -27.43
C HIS A 109 -15.62 1.12 -26.01
N ASN A 110 -14.92 1.97 -25.26
CA ASN A 110 -14.38 1.61 -23.95
C ASN A 110 -15.48 1.21 -22.96
N ASN A 111 -16.51 2.05 -22.84
CA ASN A 111 -17.52 1.87 -21.80
C ASN A 111 -18.46 0.70 -22.15
N ILE A 112 -18.94 0.61 -23.40
CA ILE A 112 -19.92 -0.43 -23.75
C ILE A 112 -19.25 -1.77 -24.00
N LEU A 113 -18.19 -1.84 -24.83
CA LEU A 113 -17.53 -3.12 -25.11
C LEU A 113 -16.93 -3.72 -23.83
N GLY A 114 -16.29 -2.89 -22.99
CA GLY A 114 -15.76 -3.34 -21.72
C GLY A 114 -16.82 -3.95 -20.82
N THR A 115 -18.01 -3.34 -20.70
CA THR A 115 -19.12 -3.93 -19.94
C THR A 115 -19.65 -5.21 -20.59
N VAL A 116 -19.81 -5.25 -21.92
CA VAL A 116 -20.33 -6.43 -22.63
C VAL A 116 -19.40 -7.63 -22.43
N VAL A 117 -18.10 -7.47 -22.64
CA VAL A 117 -17.11 -8.54 -22.45
C VAL A 117 -17.10 -9.03 -21.00
N LEU A 118 -17.18 -8.11 -20.03
CA LEU A 118 -17.27 -8.46 -18.62
C LEU A 118 -18.52 -9.29 -18.31
N LEU A 119 -19.70 -8.88 -18.79
CA LEU A 119 -20.96 -9.61 -18.58
C LEU A 119 -20.96 -10.97 -19.28
N GLU A 120 -20.38 -11.09 -20.48
CA GLU A 120 -20.21 -12.38 -21.17
C GLU A 120 -19.34 -13.35 -20.36
N LEU A 121 -18.25 -12.86 -19.75
CA LEU A 121 -17.41 -13.67 -18.87
C LEU A 121 -18.14 -14.02 -17.58
N MET A 122 -18.83 -13.07 -16.95
CA MET A 122 -19.67 -13.37 -15.79
C MET A 122 -20.70 -14.45 -16.10
N GLN A 123 -21.34 -14.41 -17.27
CA GLN A 123 -22.27 -15.43 -17.72
C GLN A 123 -21.58 -16.79 -17.89
N GLN A 124 -20.42 -16.81 -18.54
CA GLN A 124 -19.62 -18.02 -18.76
C GLN A 124 -19.19 -18.67 -17.43
N TYR A 125 -18.90 -17.86 -16.41
CA TYR A 125 -18.41 -18.31 -15.09
C TYR A 125 -19.51 -18.34 -14.01
N ASN A 126 -20.77 -18.13 -14.39
CA ASN A 126 -21.94 -18.15 -13.49
C ASN A 126 -21.84 -17.16 -12.31
N VAL A 127 -21.30 -15.96 -12.56
CA VAL A 127 -21.23 -14.87 -11.58
C VAL A 127 -22.43 -13.95 -11.75
N SER A 128 -23.39 -14.03 -10.83
CA SER A 128 -24.73 -13.44 -11.01
C SER A 128 -24.92 -12.03 -10.45
N LYS A 129 -24.04 -11.60 -9.53
CA LYS A 129 -24.22 -10.36 -8.76
C LYS A 129 -23.38 -9.24 -9.37
N PHE A 130 -24.03 -8.16 -9.82
CA PHE A 130 -23.38 -7.01 -10.47
C PHE A 130 -23.87 -5.69 -9.89
N VAL A 131 -22.93 -4.84 -9.48
CA VAL A 131 -23.20 -3.46 -9.07
C VAL A 131 -22.59 -2.53 -10.12
N PHE A 132 -23.44 -1.75 -10.79
CA PHE A 132 -23.02 -0.88 -11.87
C PHE A 132 -22.92 0.58 -11.43
N SER A 133 -21.78 1.20 -11.76
CA SER A 133 -21.59 2.64 -11.66
C SER A 133 -22.32 3.39 -12.77
N SER A 134 -23.60 3.69 -12.57
CA SER A 134 -24.32 4.66 -13.41
C SER A 134 -24.07 6.10 -12.92
N SER A 135 -24.78 7.06 -13.49
CA SER A 135 -24.61 8.49 -13.19
C SER A 135 -25.90 9.25 -13.44
N ALA A 136 -26.17 10.27 -12.62
CA ALA A 136 -27.28 11.20 -12.79
C ALA A 136 -27.30 11.90 -14.17
N THR A 137 -26.21 11.86 -14.95
CA THR A 137 -26.22 12.33 -16.34
C THR A 137 -27.24 11.61 -17.23
N VAL A 138 -27.70 10.40 -16.86
CA VAL A 138 -28.74 9.67 -17.61
C VAL A 138 -30.07 10.41 -17.61
N TYR A 139 -30.32 11.26 -16.62
CA TYR A 139 -31.51 12.09 -16.56
C TYR A 139 -31.49 13.24 -17.55
N GLY A 140 -30.30 13.71 -17.97
CA GLY A 140 -30.17 14.96 -18.73
C GLY A 140 -30.71 16.16 -17.95
N ASP A 141 -31.41 17.05 -18.64
CA ASP A 141 -32.06 18.20 -17.99
C ASP A 141 -33.46 17.84 -17.45
N ALA A 142 -33.55 17.51 -16.17
CA ALA A 142 -34.80 17.13 -15.53
C ALA A 142 -35.83 18.26 -15.46
N THR A 143 -35.43 19.54 -15.64
CA THR A 143 -36.38 20.66 -15.62
C THR A 143 -37.29 20.69 -16.85
N ARG A 144 -37.01 19.87 -17.87
CA ARG A 144 -37.94 19.64 -18.99
C ARG A 144 -39.28 19.02 -18.56
N PHE A 145 -39.35 18.50 -17.34
CA PHE A 145 -40.56 17.96 -16.74
C PHE A 145 -40.93 18.74 -15.47
N PRO A 146 -42.22 19.03 -15.24
CA PRO A 146 -42.66 19.68 -14.00
C PRO A 146 -42.44 18.76 -12.80
N ASN A 147 -42.08 19.35 -11.65
CA ASN A 147 -41.95 18.64 -10.36
C ASN A 147 -40.90 17.51 -10.32
N MET A 148 -39.89 17.53 -11.19
CA MET A 148 -38.81 16.53 -11.24
C MET A 148 -37.51 16.93 -10.53
N ILE A 149 -37.53 17.98 -9.70
CA ILE A 149 -36.42 18.35 -8.82
C ILE A 149 -36.95 18.34 -7.37
N PRO A 150 -36.39 17.56 -6.43
CA PRO A 150 -35.30 16.58 -6.61
C PRO A 150 -35.68 15.40 -7.52
N ILE A 151 -34.70 14.84 -8.23
CA ILE A 151 -34.87 13.89 -9.34
C ILE A 151 -35.17 12.48 -8.79
N PRO A 152 -36.37 11.92 -9.04
CA PRO A 152 -36.68 10.53 -8.70
C PRO A 152 -36.08 9.54 -9.70
N GLU A 153 -35.92 8.27 -9.29
CA GLU A 153 -35.49 7.20 -10.18
C GLU A 153 -36.38 7.00 -11.40
N GLU A 154 -37.68 7.30 -11.27
CA GLU A 154 -38.69 7.21 -12.33
C GLU A 154 -38.64 8.38 -13.33
N CYS A 155 -37.79 9.39 -13.12
CA CYS A 155 -37.63 10.47 -14.09
C CYS A 155 -37.22 9.89 -15.44
N PRO A 156 -37.94 10.18 -16.55
CA PRO A 156 -37.61 9.64 -17.85
C PRO A 156 -36.17 9.96 -18.26
N LEU A 157 -35.42 8.95 -18.67
CA LEU A 157 -34.01 9.09 -19.04
C LEU A 157 -33.87 9.80 -20.40
N GLY A 158 -32.82 10.60 -20.54
CA GLY A 158 -32.58 11.43 -21.71
C GLY A 158 -31.24 12.16 -21.61
N PRO A 159 -30.11 11.45 -21.68
CA PRO A 159 -28.78 12.07 -21.59
C PRO A 159 -28.53 13.04 -22.75
N THR A 160 -27.69 14.05 -22.50
CA THR A 160 -27.40 15.16 -23.44
C THR A 160 -25.95 15.15 -23.96
N ASN A 161 -25.17 14.12 -23.63
CA ASN A 161 -23.76 14.01 -24.00
C ASN A 161 -23.36 12.53 -24.20
N PRO A 162 -22.28 12.24 -24.96
CA PRO A 162 -21.87 10.87 -25.27
C PRO A 162 -21.56 10.01 -24.04
N TYR A 163 -20.90 10.55 -23.01
CA TYR A 163 -20.70 9.82 -21.75
C TYR A 163 -22.03 9.34 -21.16
N GLY A 164 -23.01 10.22 -21.04
CA GLY A 164 -24.34 9.86 -20.55
C GLY A 164 -25.08 8.87 -21.44
N HIS A 165 -24.91 8.95 -22.76
CA HIS A 165 -25.44 7.93 -23.68
C HIS A 165 -24.83 6.56 -23.43
N THR A 166 -23.53 6.44 -23.12
CA THR A 166 -22.93 5.14 -22.77
C THR A 166 -23.52 4.56 -21.48
N LYS A 167 -23.72 5.38 -20.45
CA LYS A 167 -24.33 4.92 -19.18
C LYS A 167 -25.77 4.48 -19.38
N TYR A 168 -26.54 5.24 -20.15
CA TYR A 168 -27.91 4.86 -20.51
C TYR A 168 -27.96 3.55 -21.31
N ALA A 169 -27.08 3.38 -22.30
CA ALA A 169 -27.00 2.13 -23.06
C ALA A 169 -26.68 0.92 -22.17
N ILE A 170 -25.74 1.08 -21.22
CA ILE A 170 -25.38 0.02 -20.28
C ILE A 170 -26.53 -0.30 -19.32
N GLU A 171 -27.29 0.70 -18.83
CA GLU A 171 -28.50 0.43 -18.04
C GLU A 171 -29.51 -0.42 -18.82
N ASN A 172 -29.70 -0.16 -20.12
CA ASN A 172 -30.57 -0.99 -20.96
C ASN A 172 -30.01 -2.41 -21.13
N ILE A 173 -28.71 -2.56 -21.40
CA ILE A 173 -28.06 -3.88 -21.51
C ILE A 173 -28.30 -4.73 -20.26
N LEU A 174 -28.14 -4.13 -19.07
CA LEU A 174 -28.37 -4.84 -17.80
C LEU A 174 -29.83 -5.25 -17.64
N ASN A 175 -30.77 -4.35 -17.94
CA ASN A 175 -32.19 -4.65 -17.89
C ASN A 175 -32.58 -5.76 -18.89
N ASP A 176 -32.06 -5.72 -20.11
CA ASP A 176 -32.34 -6.71 -21.15
C ASP A 176 -31.74 -8.08 -20.81
N LEU A 177 -30.50 -8.10 -20.31
CA LEU A 177 -29.82 -9.32 -19.88
C LEU A 177 -30.55 -9.98 -18.70
N TYR A 178 -30.92 -9.20 -17.69
CA TYR A 178 -31.78 -9.67 -16.60
C TYR A 178 -33.11 -10.20 -17.13
N ASN A 179 -33.79 -9.46 -18.02
CA ASN A 179 -35.08 -9.89 -18.55
C ASN A 179 -35.00 -11.19 -19.38
N SER A 180 -33.87 -11.43 -20.04
CA SER A 180 -33.58 -12.65 -20.80
C SER A 180 -33.40 -13.89 -19.92
N ASP A 181 -32.85 -13.71 -18.71
CA ASP A 181 -32.69 -14.78 -17.72
C ASP A 181 -32.86 -14.24 -16.30
N LYS A 182 -34.13 -14.09 -15.89
CA LYS A 182 -34.52 -13.42 -14.64
C LYS A 182 -34.09 -14.13 -13.37
N LYS A 183 -33.68 -15.40 -13.44
CA LYS A 183 -33.26 -16.17 -12.27
C LYS A 183 -31.75 -16.12 -12.04
N SER A 184 -30.99 -15.93 -13.11
CA SER A 184 -29.53 -15.97 -13.06
C SER A 184 -28.87 -14.64 -12.73
N TRP A 185 -29.61 -13.51 -12.77
CA TRP A 185 -29.01 -12.19 -12.65
C TRP A 185 -29.57 -11.35 -11.51
N LYS A 186 -28.65 -10.72 -10.76
CA LYS A 186 -28.93 -9.81 -9.65
C LYS A 186 -28.16 -8.51 -9.87
N PHE A 187 -28.83 -7.47 -10.36
CA PHE A 187 -28.20 -6.22 -10.79
C PHE A 187 -28.65 -5.02 -9.96
N ALA A 188 -27.68 -4.32 -9.39
CA ALA A 188 -27.86 -3.02 -8.76
C ALA A 188 -27.29 -1.92 -9.65
N ILE A 189 -28.15 -1.02 -10.12
CA ILE A 189 -27.75 0.14 -10.92
C ILE A 189 -27.69 1.36 -10.01
N LEU A 190 -26.50 1.89 -9.77
CA LEU A 190 -26.32 2.99 -8.83
C LEU A 190 -26.05 4.28 -9.61
N ARG A 191 -27.03 5.20 -9.59
CA ARG A 191 -26.93 6.50 -10.26
C ARG A 191 -26.29 7.51 -9.31
N TYR A 192 -24.98 7.71 -9.45
CA TYR A 192 -24.26 8.66 -8.62
C TYR A 192 -24.52 10.09 -9.07
N PHE A 193 -24.53 11.00 -8.10
CA PHE A 193 -24.55 12.44 -8.35
C PHE A 193 -23.11 12.97 -8.43
N ASN A 194 -22.69 13.90 -7.57
CA ASN A 194 -21.36 14.51 -7.65
C ASN A 194 -20.47 14.07 -6.48
N PRO A 195 -19.75 12.94 -6.61
CA PRO A 195 -18.85 12.48 -5.55
C PRO A 195 -17.69 13.45 -5.32
N ILE A 196 -17.44 13.74 -4.05
CA ILE A 196 -16.40 14.63 -3.56
C ILE A 196 -15.79 14.12 -2.25
N GLY A 197 -14.71 14.74 -1.79
CA GLY A 197 -14.03 14.34 -0.56
C GLY A 197 -12.83 13.43 -0.82
N ALA A 198 -12.42 12.75 0.23
CA ALA A 198 -11.37 11.75 0.22
C ALA A 198 -11.59 10.83 1.42
N HIS A 199 -10.77 9.80 1.58
CA HIS A 199 -10.81 9.01 2.81
C HIS A 199 -10.25 9.86 3.96
N PRO A 200 -10.85 9.86 5.16
CA PRO A 200 -10.46 10.72 6.28
C PRO A 200 -9.03 10.48 6.78
N SER A 201 -8.39 9.37 6.42
CA SER A 201 -6.96 9.15 6.69
C SER A 201 -6.06 10.14 5.94
N GLY A 202 -6.49 10.66 4.79
CA GLY A 202 -5.65 11.45 3.88
C GLY A 202 -4.67 10.61 3.05
N LEU A 203 -4.75 9.27 3.10
CA LEU A 203 -3.86 8.38 2.34
C LEU A 203 -4.32 8.12 0.90
N ILE A 204 -5.62 8.24 0.63
CA ILE A 204 -6.20 8.10 -0.71
C ILE A 204 -7.21 9.22 -0.95
N GLY A 205 -7.31 9.64 -2.20
CA GLY A 205 -8.24 10.67 -2.68
C GLY A 205 -8.28 10.69 -4.20
N GLU A 206 -8.97 11.69 -4.78
CA GLU A 206 -8.98 11.86 -6.24
C GLU A 206 -7.65 12.44 -6.72
N ASP A 207 -6.94 11.71 -7.57
CA ASP A 207 -5.75 12.18 -8.28
C ASP A 207 -6.00 12.18 -9.80
N PRO A 208 -6.61 13.24 -10.35
CA PRO A 208 -6.94 13.29 -11.76
C PRO A 208 -5.66 13.37 -12.61
N LEU A 209 -5.47 12.39 -13.50
CA LEU A 209 -4.39 12.45 -14.49
C LEU A 209 -4.67 13.59 -15.48
N GLY A 210 -3.81 14.61 -15.47
CA GLY A 210 -3.92 15.77 -16.34
C GLY A 210 -4.65 16.97 -15.70
N ILE A 211 -5.57 17.59 -16.45
CA ILE A 211 -6.35 18.76 -15.98
C ILE A 211 -7.67 18.26 -15.38
N PRO A 212 -7.98 18.58 -14.12
CA PRO A 212 -9.26 18.23 -13.54
C PRO A 212 -10.45 18.80 -14.32
N ASN A 213 -11.45 17.96 -14.60
CA ASN A 213 -12.71 18.38 -15.21
C ASN A 213 -13.79 18.75 -14.18
N ASN A 214 -13.60 18.30 -12.93
CA ASN A 214 -14.54 18.47 -11.83
C ASN A 214 -14.11 19.64 -10.93
N LEU A 215 -15.11 20.29 -10.30
CA LEU A 215 -14.92 21.53 -9.52
C LEU A 215 -13.89 21.37 -8.38
N LEU A 216 -14.05 20.38 -7.50
CA LEU A 216 -13.26 20.30 -6.28
C LEU A 216 -11.79 19.91 -6.48
N PRO A 217 -11.42 18.93 -7.32
CA PRO A 217 -10.01 18.67 -7.57
C PRO A 217 -9.32 19.84 -8.28
N TYR A 218 -10.05 20.64 -9.06
CA TYR A 218 -9.53 21.89 -9.61
C TYR A 218 -9.25 22.91 -8.48
N MET A 219 -10.21 23.12 -7.57
CA MET A 219 -10.01 24.00 -6.40
C MET A 219 -8.83 23.56 -5.54
N ALA A 220 -8.70 22.27 -5.28
CA ALA A 220 -7.57 21.70 -4.55
C ALA A 220 -6.23 22.00 -5.25
N GLN A 221 -6.14 21.83 -6.59
CA GLN A 221 -4.93 22.18 -7.33
C GLN A 221 -4.61 23.68 -7.33
N VAL A 222 -5.61 24.57 -7.30
CA VAL A 222 -5.38 26.02 -7.14
C VAL A 222 -4.82 26.30 -5.74
N ALA A 223 -5.39 25.70 -4.70
CA ALA A 223 -4.98 25.90 -3.31
C ALA A 223 -3.52 25.53 -3.03
N VAL A 224 -2.98 24.52 -3.73
CA VAL A 224 -1.57 24.09 -3.63
C VAL A 224 -0.67 24.68 -4.73
N GLY A 225 -1.15 25.66 -5.49
CA GLY A 225 -0.35 26.37 -6.49
C GLY A 225 -0.04 25.58 -7.78
N ARG A 226 -0.70 24.44 -8.03
CA ARG A 226 -0.61 23.71 -9.30
C ARG A 226 -1.35 24.43 -10.43
N ARG A 227 -2.26 25.35 -10.09
CA ARG A 227 -3.05 26.16 -11.03
C ARG A 227 -3.11 27.60 -10.53
N GLU A 228 -3.22 28.54 -11.47
CA GLU A 228 -3.24 29.98 -11.16
C GLU A 228 -4.56 30.42 -10.48
N LYS A 229 -5.71 29.97 -11.01
CA LYS A 229 -7.04 30.37 -10.54
C LYS A 229 -8.12 29.39 -11.00
N LEU A 230 -9.25 29.37 -10.30
CA LEU A 230 -10.47 28.65 -10.67
C LEU A 230 -11.26 29.42 -11.75
N TYR A 231 -11.94 28.70 -12.63
CA TYR A 231 -12.95 29.28 -13.53
C TYR A 231 -14.34 28.78 -13.14
N ILE A 232 -15.26 29.71 -12.85
CA ILE A 232 -16.66 29.42 -12.53
C ILE A 232 -17.49 29.59 -13.81
N PHE A 233 -18.13 28.52 -14.25
CA PHE A 233 -18.85 28.49 -15.53
C PHE A 233 -20.31 28.93 -15.38
N GLY A 234 -20.59 30.18 -15.72
CA GLY A 234 -21.92 30.81 -15.68
C GLY A 234 -22.34 31.28 -14.28
N ASP A 235 -22.86 32.50 -14.24
CA ASP A 235 -23.46 33.19 -13.09
C ASP A 235 -24.86 33.75 -13.41
N ASP A 236 -25.46 33.29 -14.50
CA ASP A 236 -26.75 33.75 -15.02
C ASP A 236 -27.81 32.62 -15.07
N TYR A 237 -27.56 31.47 -14.43
CA TYR A 237 -28.54 30.39 -14.29
C TYR A 237 -29.71 30.83 -13.41
N ASP A 238 -30.90 30.26 -13.65
CA ASP A 238 -32.10 30.46 -12.81
C ASP A 238 -31.98 29.68 -11.49
N SER A 239 -30.94 29.99 -10.72
CA SER A 239 -30.61 29.42 -9.43
C SER A 239 -30.52 30.54 -8.39
N ARG A 240 -30.38 30.17 -7.11
CA ARG A 240 -30.36 31.15 -6.02
C ARG A 240 -29.18 32.13 -6.03
N ASP A 241 -28.11 31.85 -6.76
CA ASP A 241 -26.91 32.70 -6.84
C ASP A 241 -26.33 32.81 -8.26
N GLY A 242 -27.11 32.39 -9.26
CA GLY A 242 -26.70 32.42 -10.66
C GLY A 242 -25.82 31.25 -11.11
N THR A 243 -25.31 30.42 -10.20
CA THR A 243 -24.45 29.27 -10.55
C THR A 243 -25.23 27.95 -10.62
N PRO A 244 -24.78 26.94 -11.39
CA PRO A 244 -25.49 25.68 -11.50
C PRO A 244 -25.51 24.89 -10.17
N ILE A 245 -26.58 24.14 -9.94
CA ILE A 245 -26.80 23.37 -8.70
C ILE A 245 -26.47 21.90 -8.93
N ARG A 246 -25.70 21.30 -8.01
CA ARG A 246 -25.38 19.86 -8.00
C ARG A 246 -25.59 19.29 -6.59
N ASP A 247 -25.87 18.01 -6.52
CA ASP A 247 -25.88 17.25 -5.26
C ASP A 247 -24.51 16.63 -5.03
N TYR A 248 -23.77 17.23 -4.10
CA TYR A 248 -22.44 16.81 -3.73
C TYR A 248 -22.51 15.78 -2.61
N ILE A 249 -21.98 14.59 -2.88
CA ILE A 249 -21.99 13.43 -1.98
C ILE A 249 -20.57 13.09 -1.56
N HIS A 250 -20.36 12.79 -0.28
CA HIS A 250 -19.06 12.33 0.20
C HIS A 250 -18.71 10.96 -0.41
N VAL A 251 -17.48 10.79 -0.89
CA VAL A 251 -17.03 9.54 -1.55
C VAL A 251 -17.10 8.32 -0.63
N VAL A 252 -16.87 8.50 0.67
CA VAL A 252 -17.06 7.44 1.68
C VAL A 252 -18.53 7.06 1.86
N ASP A 253 -19.46 8.02 1.91
CA ASP A 253 -20.90 7.70 1.92
C ASP A 253 -21.29 6.93 0.67
N LEU A 254 -20.78 7.38 -0.49
CA LEU A 254 -20.99 6.71 -1.76
C LEU A 254 -20.45 5.28 -1.73
N ALA A 255 -19.24 5.07 -1.19
CA ALA A 255 -18.63 3.75 -1.04
C ALA A 255 -19.50 2.83 -0.16
N LYS A 256 -19.98 3.31 0.99
CA LYS A 256 -20.93 2.58 1.84
C LYS A 256 -22.25 2.24 1.13
N GLY A 257 -22.69 3.08 0.20
CA GLY A 257 -23.85 2.80 -0.65
C GLY A 257 -23.67 1.55 -1.52
N HIS A 258 -22.43 1.19 -1.87
CA HIS A 258 -22.14 -0.05 -2.60
C HIS A 258 -22.25 -1.27 -1.70
N ILE A 259 -21.83 -1.16 -0.44
CA ILE A 259 -21.99 -2.25 0.54
C ILE A 259 -23.48 -2.51 0.75
N ALA A 260 -24.28 -1.46 0.92
CA ALA A 260 -25.73 -1.57 1.07
C ALA A 260 -26.39 -2.20 -0.17
N ALA A 261 -25.95 -1.81 -1.38
CA ALA A 261 -26.42 -2.41 -2.62
C ALA A 261 -26.03 -3.89 -2.74
N LEU A 262 -24.80 -4.24 -2.38
CA LEU A 262 -24.31 -5.62 -2.43
C LEU A 262 -25.08 -6.50 -1.45
N GLN A 263 -25.26 -6.06 -0.20
CA GLN A 263 -26.08 -6.73 0.80
C GLN A 263 -27.55 -6.88 0.36
N TYR A 264 -28.10 -5.89 -0.36
CA TYR A 264 -29.43 -6.00 -0.96
C TYR A 264 -29.50 -7.14 -1.98
N LEU A 265 -28.49 -7.26 -2.87
CA LEU A 265 -28.42 -8.38 -3.81
C LEU A 265 -28.25 -9.73 -3.10
N GLU A 266 -27.46 -9.78 -2.03
CA GLU A 266 -27.23 -10.99 -1.24
C GLU A 266 -28.46 -11.48 -0.47
N ALA A 267 -29.39 -10.58 -0.15
CA ALA A 267 -30.64 -10.93 0.52
C ALA A 267 -31.61 -11.70 -0.39
N TYR A 268 -31.43 -11.66 -1.71
CA TYR A 268 -32.20 -12.47 -2.65
C TYR A 268 -31.67 -13.89 -2.69
N ASN A 269 -32.58 -14.88 -2.77
CA ASN A 269 -32.17 -16.28 -2.84
C ASN A 269 -31.36 -16.56 -4.11
N GLU A 270 -30.57 -17.64 -4.08
CA GLU A 270 -29.76 -18.07 -5.23
C GLU A 270 -30.58 -18.22 -6.52
N ASN A 271 -31.82 -18.73 -6.40
CA ASN A 271 -32.75 -18.97 -7.52
C ASN A 271 -33.63 -17.77 -7.92
N GLU A 272 -33.42 -16.60 -7.29
CA GLU A 272 -34.14 -15.36 -7.57
C GLU A 272 -33.21 -14.34 -8.24
N GLY A 273 -33.79 -13.44 -9.03
CA GLY A 273 -33.04 -12.35 -9.64
C GLY A 273 -33.82 -11.05 -9.64
N LEU A 274 -33.09 -9.95 -9.79
CA LEU A 274 -33.65 -8.61 -9.92
C LEU A 274 -32.73 -7.74 -10.79
N CYS A 275 -33.28 -6.68 -11.34
CA CYS A 275 -32.53 -5.55 -11.86
C CYS A 275 -33.22 -4.27 -11.37
N ARG A 276 -32.50 -3.46 -10.59
CA ARG A 276 -33.10 -2.28 -9.96
C ARG A 276 -32.09 -1.16 -9.78
N GLU A 277 -32.59 0.06 -9.93
CA GLU A 277 -31.82 1.30 -9.87
C GLU A 277 -32.12 2.14 -8.63
N TRP A 278 -31.08 2.80 -8.12
CA TRP A 278 -31.14 3.74 -7.00
C TRP A 278 -30.29 4.97 -7.24
N ASN A 279 -30.78 6.13 -6.82
CA ASN A 279 -30.00 7.34 -6.70
C ASN A 279 -29.14 7.29 -5.45
N LEU A 280 -27.84 7.53 -5.62
CA LEU A 280 -26.91 7.78 -4.51
C LEU A 280 -26.50 9.26 -4.53
N GLY A 281 -27.22 10.04 -3.73
CA GLY A 281 -27.01 11.47 -3.51
C GLY A 281 -27.51 11.87 -2.13
N SER A 282 -27.15 13.06 -1.68
CA SER A 282 -27.53 13.59 -0.37
C SER A 282 -28.98 14.10 -0.32
N GLY A 283 -29.56 14.41 -1.49
CA GLY A 283 -30.81 15.16 -1.60
C GLY A 283 -30.65 16.67 -1.36
N LYS A 284 -29.42 17.15 -1.14
CA LYS A 284 -29.10 18.56 -0.89
C LYS A 284 -28.40 19.17 -2.09
N GLY A 285 -29.16 19.92 -2.89
CA GLY A 285 -28.60 20.71 -3.99
C GLY A 285 -27.79 21.89 -3.46
N SER A 286 -26.49 21.93 -3.77
CA SER A 286 -25.59 23.04 -3.44
C SER A 286 -25.16 23.78 -4.70
N THR A 287 -25.00 25.09 -4.59
CA THR A 287 -24.51 25.94 -5.67
C THR A 287 -22.99 25.87 -5.77
N VAL A 288 -22.42 26.34 -6.89
CA VAL A 288 -20.96 26.39 -7.04
C VAL A 288 -20.32 27.31 -6.00
N PHE A 289 -20.94 28.46 -5.71
CA PHE A 289 -20.40 29.38 -4.70
C PHE A 289 -20.49 28.83 -3.28
N GLU A 290 -21.57 28.12 -2.92
CA GLU A 290 -21.66 27.48 -1.60
C GLU A 290 -20.52 26.46 -1.39
N VAL A 291 -20.21 25.65 -2.41
CA VAL A 291 -19.12 24.67 -2.35
C VAL A 291 -17.76 25.36 -2.34
N TYR A 292 -17.60 26.44 -3.13
CA TYR A 292 -16.40 27.29 -3.08
C TYR A 292 -16.16 27.84 -1.68
N HIS A 293 -17.19 28.38 -1.02
CA HIS A 293 -17.08 28.92 0.34
C HIS A 293 -16.81 27.82 1.38
N ALA A 294 -17.45 26.66 1.24
CA ALA A 294 -17.16 25.50 2.11
C ALA A 294 -15.70 25.05 1.98
N PHE A 295 -15.16 25.03 0.76
CA PHE A 295 -13.76 24.67 0.51
C PHE A 295 -12.79 25.74 1.02
N CYS A 296 -13.06 27.03 0.79
CA CYS A 296 -12.23 28.12 1.34
C CYS A 296 -12.22 28.09 2.87
N LYS A 297 -13.37 27.81 3.50
CA LYS A 297 -13.47 27.63 4.95
C LYS A 297 -12.66 26.43 5.45
N ALA A 298 -12.71 25.29 4.75
CA ALA A 298 -11.97 24.09 5.14
C ALA A 298 -10.46 24.24 4.97
N SER A 299 -10.03 24.90 3.89
CA SER A 299 -8.62 25.13 3.58
C SER A 299 -8.01 26.31 4.32
N GLY A 300 -8.83 27.27 4.77
CA GLY A 300 -8.37 28.55 5.30
C GLY A 300 -7.78 29.47 4.22
N ILE A 301 -8.10 29.22 2.94
CA ILE A 301 -7.54 29.92 1.78
C ILE A 301 -8.67 30.54 0.96
N ASP A 302 -8.55 31.83 0.63
CA ASP A 302 -9.40 32.48 -0.37
C ASP A 302 -8.85 32.19 -1.77
N LEU A 303 -9.52 31.31 -2.52
CA LEU A 303 -9.05 30.90 -3.84
C LEU A 303 -9.32 31.97 -4.91
N PRO A 304 -8.34 32.34 -5.74
CA PRO A 304 -8.63 33.20 -6.88
C PRO A 304 -9.59 32.48 -7.84
N TYR A 305 -10.66 33.17 -8.25
CA TYR A 305 -11.59 32.68 -9.27
C TYR A 305 -11.90 33.74 -10.32
N LYS A 306 -12.39 33.28 -11.49
CA LYS A 306 -12.97 34.13 -12.54
C LYS A 306 -14.26 33.51 -13.05
N VAL A 307 -15.33 34.30 -13.10
CA VAL A 307 -16.57 33.88 -13.76
C VAL A 307 -16.40 33.94 -15.27
N THR A 308 -16.85 32.90 -15.97
CA THR A 308 -16.82 32.78 -17.43
C THR A 308 -18.21 32.43 -17.96
N GLY A 309 -18.36 32.35 -19.28
CA GLY A 309 -19.60 31.84 -19.88
C GLY A 309 -19.92 30.41 -19.45
N ARG A 310 -21.17 30.00 -19.67
CA ARG A 310 -21.65 28.64 -19.39
C ARG A 310 -20.84 27.60 -20.17
N ARG A 311 -20.66 26.44 -19.58
CA ARG A 311 -20.02 25.28 -20.24
C ARG A 311 -21.09 24.45 -20.95
N ALA A 312 -20.82 24.08 -22.20
CA ALA A 312 -21.75 23.27 -22.99
C ALA A 312 -22.05 21.93 -22.28
N GLY A 313 -23.34 21.59 -22.20
CA GLY A 313 -23.82 20.37 -21.55
C GLY A 313 -24.12 20.49 -20.05
N ASP A 314 -23.76 21.61 -19.38
CA ASP A 314 -24.15 21.82 -17.98
C ASP A 314 -25.65 22.14 -17.85
N VAL A 315 -26.33 21.39 -16.99
CA VAL A 315 -27.74 21.59 -16.64
C VAL A 315 -27.89 22.52 -15.43
N LEU A 316 -29.08 23.10 -15.26
CA LEU A 316 -29.40 24.00 -14.14
C LEU A 316 -29.28 23.30 -12.78
N ASN A 317 -30.00 22.19 -12.58
CA ASN A 317 -30.10 21.53 -11.29
C ASN A 317 -30.04 20.01 -11.44
N LEU A 318 -29.17 19.38 -10.66
CA LEU A 318 -29.00 17.93 -10.62
C LEU A 318 -29.00 17.47 -9.15
N THR A 319 -30.17 17.55 -8.50
CA THR A 319 -30.36 17.14 -7.09
C THR A 319 -31.06 15.80 -6.98
N ALA A 320 -30.55 14.87 -6.18
CA ALA A 320 -31.14 13.54 -6.03
C ALA A 320 -32.43 13.55 -5.21
N LYS A 321 -33.36 12.65 -5.50
CA LYS A 321 -34.36 12.22 -4.52
C LYS A 321 -33.91 10.89 -3.91
N PRO A 322 -33.36 10.87 -2.68
CA PRO A 322 -32.71 9.68 -2.13
C PRO A 322 -33.67 8.71 -1.41
N ASP A 323 -34.99 8.98 -1.43
CA ASP A 323 -36.00 8.24 -0.65
C ASP A 323 -35.98 6.72 -0.92
N ARG A 324 -35.76 6.31 -2.18
CA ARG A 324 -35.73 4.90 -2.56
C ARG A 324 -34.54 4.18 -1.94
N ALA A 325 -33.33 4.73 -2.03
CA ALA A 325 -32.13 4.16 -1.43
C ALA A 325 -32.27 4.07 0.10
N LYS A 326 -32.80 5.13 0.74
CA LYS A 326 -33.07 5.13 2.18
C LYS A 326 -34.04 4.05 2.61
N ARG A 327 -35.11 3.83 1.86
CA ARG A 327 -36.15 2.84 2.19
C ARG A 327 -35.71 1.41 1.89
N GLU A 328 -35.07 1.18 0.75
CA GLU A 328 -34.82 -0.17 0.22
C GLU A 328 -33.43 -0.69 0.57
N LEU A 329 -32.39 0.14 0.35
CA LEU A 329 -31.00 -0.20 0.70
C LEU A 329 -30.69 0.08 2.17
N LYS A 330 -31.58 0.77 2.89
CA LYS A 330 -31.36 1.26 4.26
C LYS A 330 -30.12 2.15 4.36
N TRP A 331 -29.83 2.88 3.29
CA TRP A 331 -28.66 3.74 3.15
C TRP A 331 -29.07 5.19 2.89
N GLN A 332 -28.37 6.13 3.52
CA GLN A 332 -28.44 7.56 3.23
C GLN A 332 -27.07 8.18 3.57
N THR A 333 -26.77 9.37 3.05
CA THR A 333 -25.53 10.09 3.38
C THR A 333 -25.50 10.49 4.85
N GLU A 334 -24.35 10.37 5.49
CA GLU A 334 -24.11 10.77 6.88
C GLU A 334 -23.19 12.00 6.97
N LEU A 335 -22.39 12.25 5.93
CA LEU A 335 -21.39 13.31 5.87
C LEU A 335 -21.89 14.53 5.10
N GLN A 336 -21.40 15.71 5.47
CA GLN A 336 -21.77 16.97 4.84
C GLN A 336 -20.76 17.40 3.76
N VAL A 337 -21.09 18.46 3.02
CA VAL A 337 -20.15 19.11 2.09
C VAL A 337 -18.93 19.65 2.83
N GLU A 338 -19.11 20.15 4.05
CA GLU A 338 -18.02 20.62 4.90
C GLU A 338 -17.03 19.50 5.25
N ASP A 339 -17.51 18.30 5.58
CA ASP A 339 -16.66 17.14 5.87
C ASP A 339 -15.93 16.70 4.61
N SER A 340 -16.63 16.67 3.48
CA SER A 340 -16.01 16.41 2.18
C SER A 340 -14.89 17.40 1.87
N CYS A 341 -15.07 18.69 2.16
CA CYS A 341 -14.04 19.69 1.95
C CYS A 341 -12.85 19.51 2.90
N LYS A 342 -13.07 19.14 4.17
CA LYS A 342 -11.99 18.85 5.14
C LYS A 342 -11.18 17.63 4.72
N ASP A 343 -11.85 16.53 4.38
CA ASP A 343 -11.19 15.27 4.04
C ASP A 343 -10.43 15.41 2.71
N LEU A 344 -11.02 16.08 1.72
CA LEU A 344 -10.31 16.46 0.50
C LEU A 344 -9.10 17.35 0.81
N TRP A 345 -9.24 18.33 1.69
CA TRP A 345 -8.14 19.23 2.04
C TRP A 345 -7.00 18.47 2.73
N LYS A 346 -7.31 17.53 3.63
CA LYS A 346 -6.31 16.66 4.25
C LYS A 346 -5.56 15.82 3.21
N TRP A 347 -6.28 15.14 2.31
CA TRP A 347 -5.66 14.43 1.18
C TRP A 347 -4.73 15.37 0.38
N THR A 348 -5.20 16.58 0.10
CA THR A 348 -4.49 17.58 -0.71
C THR A 348 -3.23 18.09 -0.02
N THR A 349 -3.24 18.34 1.29
CA THR A 349 -2.06 18.83 2.01
C THR A 349 -1.01 17.74 2.20
N GLU A 350 -1.44 16.50 2.41
CA GLU A 350 -0.52 15.35 2.54
C GLU A 350 0.03 14.91 1.18
N ASN A 351 -0.72 15.16 0.08
CA ASN A 351 -0.39 14.71 -1.27
C ASN A 351 -0.64 15.81 -2.31
N PRO A 352 0.07 16.95 -2.23
CA PRO A 352 -0.22 18.12 -3.07
C PRO A 352 -0.10 17.84 -4.57
N PHE A 353 0.74 16.87 -4.95
CA PHE A 353 0.94 16.43 -6.34
C PHE A 353 0.24 15.12 -6.69
N GLY A 354 -0.59 14.57 -5.79
CA GLY A 354 -1.19 13.26 -5.97
C GLY A 354 -0.25 12.12 -5.57
N TYR A 355 -0.41 10.96 -6.18
CA TYR A 355 0.41 9.78 -5.88
C TYR A 355 1.80 9.84 -6.54
N GLN A 356 1.89 10.48 -7.70
CA GLN A 356 3.14 10.57 -8.47
C GLN A 356 4.09 11.63 -7.88
N LEU A 357 5.31 11.20 -7.57
CA LEU A 357 6.31 12.02 -6.87
C LEU A 357 7.60 12.10 -7.68
N ARG A 358 8.19 13.30 -7.76
CA ARG A 358 9.55 13.45 -8.29
C ARG A 358 10.55 12.78 -7.35
N GLY A 359 11.53 12.09 -7.92
CA GLY A 359 12.51 11.33 -7.13
C GLY A 359 11.95 10.00 -6.60
N VAL A 360 10.85 9.50 -7.16
CA VAL A 360 10.31 8.17 -6.92
C VAL A 360 10.16 7.46 -8.27
N GLU A 361 10.69 6.25 -8.37
CA GLU A 361 10.63 5.42 -9.58
C GLU A 361 10.27 3.99 -9.18
N ALA A 362 9.59 3.25 -10.04
CA ALA A 362 9.29 1.84 -9.80
C ALA A 362 9.51 1.00 -11.06
N ARG A 363 9.97 -0.23 -10.90
CA ARG A 363 10.08 -1.22 -11.99
C ARG A 363 9.62 -2.59 -11.51
N PHE A 364 9.15 -3.42 -12.44
CA PHE A 364 8.85 -4.82 -12.12
C PHE A 364 10.13 -5.57 -11.73
N SER A 365 10.01 -6.42 -10.72
CA SER A 365 11.09 -7.26 -10.20
C SER A 365 10.87 -8.75 -10.44
N ALA A 366 9.69 -9.12 -10.95
CA ALA A 366 9.35 -10.48 -11.37
C ALA A 366 8.72 -10.44 -12.77
N GLU A 367 7.56 -11.08 -12.97
CA GLU A 367 6.84 -11.05 -14.23
C GLU A 367 6.35 -9.62 -14.58
N ASP A 368 6.25 -9.34 -15.88
CA ASP A 368 5.67 -8.08 -16.36
C ASP A 368 4.23 -7.89 -15.83
N MET A 369 3.88 -6.65 -15.50
CA MET A 369 2.59 -6.26 -14.89
C MET A 369 2.27 -6.95 -13.56
N ARG A 370 3.24 -7.57 -12.88
CA ARG A 370 3.07 -8.06 -11.50
C ARG A 370 3.37 -6.95 -10.50
N TYR A 371 2.35 -6.17 -10.17
CA TYR A 371 2.52 -4.92 -9.42
C TYR A 371 2.85 -5.09 -7.92
N ASP A 372 2.51 -6.23 -7.33
CA ASP A 372 2.96 -6.59 -5.97
C ASP A 372 4.44 -7.08 -5.97
N ALA A 373 5.07 -7.22 -7.14
CA ALA A 373 6.47 -7.55 -7.34
C ALA A 373 7.19 -6.41 -8.07
N ARG A 374 7.44 -5.33 -7.33
CA ARG A 374 8.18 -4.16 -7.81
C ARG A 374 9.40 -3.87 -6.94
N PHE A 375 10.40 -3.27 -7.58
CA PHE A 375 11.45 -2.51 -6.93
C PHE A 375 11.13 -1.02 -7.03
N VAL A 376 10.95 -0.37 -5.88
CA VAL A 376 10.62 1.05 -5.76
C VAL A 376 11.84 1.80 -5.26
N THR A 377 12.32 2.76 -6.04
CA THR A 377 13.43 3.64 -5.69
C THR A 377 12.90 4.99 -5.20
N ILE A 378 13.30 5.42 -4.00
CA ILE A 378 13.04 6.77 -3.49
C ILE A 378 14.33 7.57 -3.33
N GLY A 379 14.25 8.88 -3.48
CA GLY A 379 15.43 9.73 -3.70
C GLY A 379 16.06 9.52 -5.09
N ALA A 380 15.32 8.95 -6.04
CA ALA A 380 15.79 8.63 -7.38
C ALA A 380 16.38 9.85 -8.09
N GLY A 381 17.50 9.66 -8.79
CA GLY A 381 18.22 10.74 -9.48
C GLY A 381 18.96 11.71 -8.56
N THR A 382 18.97 11.49 -7.24
CA THR A 382 19.71 12.32 -6.29
C THR A 382 21.03 11.68 -5.85
N ARG A 383 21.75 12.35 -4.96
CA ARG A 383 22.99 11.86 -4.33
C ARG A 383 22.79 10.71 -3.35
N PHE A 384 21.55 10.41 -2.96
CA PHE A 384 21.25 9.24 -2.13
C PHE A 384 19.95 8.60 -2.59
N GLN A 385 20.06 7.38 -3.11
CA GLN A 385 18.94 6.62 -3.67
C GLN A 385 18.81 5.33 -2.88
N ALA A 386 17.58 4.98 -2.50
CA ALA A 386 17.31 3.70 -1.86
C ALA A 386 16.21 2.96 -2.61
N THR A 387 16.48 1.70 -2.93
CA THR A 387 15.56 0.83 -3.66
C THR A 387 15.04 -0.26 -2.73
N PHE A 388 13.73 -0.46 -2.70
CA PHE A 388 13.07 -1.43 -1.84
C PHE A 388 12.20 -2.40 -2.64
N ALA A 389 12.08 -3.63 -2.16
CA ALA A 389 11.20 -4.65 -2.73
C ALA A 389 10.00 -4.92 -1.82
N ASN A 390 8.84 -5.26 -2.40
CA ASN A 390 7.77 -5.90 -1.64
C ASN A 390 8.23 -7.23 -1.03
N LEU A 391 9.05 -8.01 -1.76
CA LEU A 391 9.62 -9.25 -1.27
C LEU A 391 10.58 -8.98 -0.11
N GLY A 392 10.24 -9.50 1.07
CA GLY A 392 11.02 -9.34 2.30
C GLY A 392 11.14 -7.91 2.81
N ALA A 393 10.35 -6.97 2.27
CA ALA A 393 10.57 -5.53 2.43
C ALA A 393 12.06 -5.18 2.23
N SER A 394 12.71 -5.85 1.27
CA SER A 394 14.18 -5.90 1.20
C SER A 394 14.76 -4.58 0.72
N ILE A 395 15.93 -4.20 1.25
CA ILE A 395 16.77 -3.16 0.68
C ILE A 395 17.49 -3.78 -0.51
N VAL A 396 17.08 -3.36 -1.71
CA VAL A 396 17.61 -3.87 -2.98
C VAL A 396 18.93 -3.18 -3.31
N ASP A 397 18.98 -1.87 -3.15
CA ASP A 397 20.18 -1.08 -3.39
C ASP A 397 20.18 0.20 -2.54
N LEU A 398 21.38 0.69 -2.25
CA LEU A 398 21.67 2.00 -1.68
C LEU A 398 22.76 2.62 -2.55
N LYS A 399 22.45 3.72 -3.23
CA LYS A 399 23.43 4.46 -4.02
C LYS A 399 23.82 5.75 -3.31
N VAL A 400 25.11 5.90 -3.04
CA VAL A 400 25.73 7.10 -2.44
C VAL A 400 26.54 7.79 -3.52
N ASN A 401 26.17 9.01 -3.89
CA ASN A 401 26.77 9.76 -5.01
C ASN A 401 26.81 8.96 -6.32
N GLY A 402 25.79 8.13 -6.57
CA GLY A 402 25.70 7.27 -7.75
C GLY A 402 26.38 5.91 -7.63
N GLN A 403 27.16 5.68 -6.57
CA GLN A 403 27.82 4.40 -6.30
C GLN A 403 26.94 3.51 -5.41
N SER A 404 26.58 2.32 -5.87
CA SER A 404 25.96 1.29 -5.03
C SER A 404 26.93 0.87 -3.91
N VAL A 405 26.42 0.73 -2.69
CA VAL A 405 27.23 0.37 -1.50
C VAL A 405 26.73 -0.87 -0.76
N VAL A 406 25.73 -1.56 -1.32
CA VAL A 406 25.22 -2.83 -0.80
C VAL A 406 25.21 -3.90 -1.88
N LEU A 407 25.22 -5.16 -1.46
CA LEU A 407 24.93 -6.30 -2.32
C LEU A 407 23.42 -6.41 -2.56
N GLY A 408 23.05 -6.95 -3.71
CA GLY A 408 21.65 -7.13 -4.10
C GLY A 408 21.53 -7.98 -5.37
N TYR A 409 20.30 -8.15 -5.86
CA TYR A 409 20.03 -8.87 -7.11
C TYR A 409 19.20 -8.01 -8.06
N GLU A 410 19.31 -8.26 -9.35
CA GLU A 410 18.59 -7.48 -10.37
C GLU A 410 17.07 -7.73 -10.34
N ASN A 411 16.64 -8.91 -9.88
CA ASN A 411 15.25 -9.37 -9.85
C ASN A 411 14.99 -10.26 -8.62
N GLU A 412 13.73 -10.63 -8.40
CA GLU A 412 13.32 -11.45 -7.25
C GLU A 412 13.85 -12.90 -7.30
N GLU A 413 14.24 -13.42 -8.47
CA GLU A 413 14.77 -14.77 -8.60
C GLU A 413 16.04 -14.97 -7.75
N GLY A 414 16.94 -13.96 -7.76
CA GLY A 414 18.14 -13.97 -6.91
C GLY A 414 17.81 -13.98 -5.41
N TYR A 415 16.82 -13.18 -4.98
CA TYR A 415 16.35 -13.15 -3.59
C TYR A 415 15.65 -14.46 -3.17
N LEU A 416 15.02 -15.15 -4.13
CA LEU A 416 14.32 -16.41 -3.91
C LEU A 416 15.23 -17.64 -4.04
N ASN A 417 16.53 -17.47 -4.23
CA ASN A 417 17.48 -18.58 -4.27
C ASN A 417 17.34 -19.46 -2.98
N PRO A 418 17.19 -20.79 -3.09
CA PRO A 418 17.10 -21.68 -1.94
C PRO A 418 18.31 -21.63 -1.00
N ASP A 419 19.50 -21.35 -1.54
CA ASP A 419 20.77 -21.25 -0.80
C ASP A 419 21.02 -19.81 -0.28
N SER A 420 19.93 -19.10 0.03
CA SER A 420 19.91 -17.67 0.38
C SER A 420 20.91 -17.30 1.49
N ALA A 421 21.65 -16.21 1.25
CA ALA A 421 22.44 -15.52 2.26
C ALA A 421 21.67 -14.37 2.95
N TYR A 422 20.34 -14.29 2.73
CA TYR A 422 19.44 -13.26 3.26
C TYR A 422 19.76 -11.81 2.84
N ILE A 423 20.42 -11.63 1.69
CA ILE A 423 20.92 -10.32 1.23
C ILE A 423 19.84 -9.25 1.24
N GLY A 424 20.06 -8.17 2.01
CA GLY A 424 19.21 -6.97 2.04
C GLY A 424 17.86 -7.16 2.71
N ALA A 425 17.52 -8.38 3.15
CA ALA A 425 16.17 -8.72 3.57
C ALA A 425 15.82 -8.23 4.97
N THR A 426 14.52 -8.07 5.23
CA THR A 426 14.01 -8.10 6.60
C THR A 426 14.09 -9.53 7.12
N ILE A 427 14.68 -9.70 8.30
CA ILE A 427 14.66 -10.95 9.03
C ILE A 427 13.51 -10.93 10.04
N GLY A 428 12.72 -11.99 10.05
CA GLY A 428 11.64 -12.16 11.01
C GLY A 428 11.04 -13.57 10.97
N ARG A 429 10.24 -13.97 11.97
CA ARG A 429 9.92 -13.17 13.18
C ARG A 429 11.12 -12.98 14.12
N TYR A 430 12.08 -13.89 14.07
CA TYR A 430 13.20 -13.97 14.97
C TYR A 430 14.53 -14.09 14.22
N ALA A 431 15.39 -13.10 14.39
CA ALA A 431 16.72 -13.03 13.82
C ALA A 431 17.74 -13.84 14.60
N ASN A 432 18.77 -14.30 13.89
CA ASN A 432 19.80 -15.21 14.37
C ASN A 432 19.21 -16.55 14.88
N ARG A 433 19.99 -17.26 15.70
CA ARG A 433 19.76 -18.66 16.06
C ARG A 433 18.83 -18.79 17.26
N ILE A 434 17.96 -19.80 17.19
CA ILE A 434 17.23 -20.40 18.31
C ILE A 434 17.77 -21.83 18.48
N SER A 435 18.24 -22.13 19.69
CA SER A 435 18.86 -23.39 20.05
C SER A 435 17.95 -24.56 19.73
N LYS A 436 18.41 -25.48 18.87
CA LYS A 436 17.64 -26.66 18.43
C LYS A 436 16.30 -26.35 17.74
N GLY A 437 16.09 -25.08 17.38
CA GLY A 437 14.80 -24.58 16.94
C GLY A 437 13.71 -24.72 18.00
N LYS A 438 14.04 -24.84 19.29
CA LYS A 438 13.05 -25.03 20.36
C LYS A 438 12.97 -23.81 21.24
N PHE A 439 11.77 -23.50 21.70
CA PHE A 439 11.55 -22.54 22.78
C PHE A 439 10.25 -22.87 23.50
N SER A 440 10.11 -22.37 24.72
CA SER A 440 8.88 -22.48 25.49
C SER A 440 8.30 -21.09 25.75
N LEU A 441 7.02 -20.90 25.48
CA LEU A 441 6.33 -19.63 25.71
C LEU A 441 4.91 -19.90 26.18
N CYS A 442 4.42 -19.11 27.16
CA CYS A 442 3.11 -19.33 27.78
C CYS A 442 2.86 -20.79 28.22
N ASN A 443 3.88 -21.43 28.81
CA ASN A 443 3.88 -22.83 29.25
C ASN A 443 3.59 -23.85 28.12
N LYS A 444 3.86 -23.49 26.86
CA LYS A 444 3.80 -24.39 25.70
C LYS A 444 5.16 -24.46 25.03
N ASP A 445 5.51 -25.65 24.56
CA ASP A 445 6.74 -25.89 23.82
C ASP A 445 6.47 -25.77 22.32
N TYR A 446 7.38 -25.09 21.62
CA TYR A 446 7.34 -24.89 20.18
C TYR A 446 8.60 -25.45 19.53
N GLN A 447 8.45 -25.94 18.30
CA GLN A 447 9.53 -26.46 17.47
C GLN A 447 9.49 -25.75 16.11
N LEU A 448 10.55 -25.02 15.82
CA LEU A 448 10.86 -24.45 14.53
C LEU A 448 11.68 -25.41 13.70
N THR A 449 11.53 -25.38 12.39
CA THR A 449 12.34 -26.17 11.48
C THR A 449 13.82 -25.77 11.59
N VAL A 450 14.68 -26.74 11.83
CA VAL A 450 16.15 -26.56 11.89
C VAL A 450 16.71 -26.42 10.48
N ASN A 451 17.55 -25.40 10.26
CA ASN A 451 18.14 -25.10 8.94
C ASN A 451 19.63 -24.72 8.99
N ASN A 452 20.21 -24.51 10.18
CA ASN A 452 21.62 -24.12 10.32
C ASN A 452 22.30 -24.96 11.40
N GLY A 453 23.08 -25.96 10.96
CA GLY A 453 23.67 -26.93 11.87
C GLY A 453 22.59 -27.66 12.67
N VAL A 454 22.58 -27.45 13.99
CA VAL A 454 21.57 -28.02 14.89
C VAL A 454 20.44 -27.04 15.23
N ASN A 455 20.43 -25.80 14.71
CA ASN A 455 19.56 -24.71 15.13
C ASN A 455 18.60 -24.22 14.03
N ALA A 456 17.57 -23.49 14.44
CA ALA A 456 16.79 -22.65 13.52
C ALA A 456 17.43 -21.25 13.49
N ASN A 457 17.98 -20.85 12.34
CA ASN A 457 18.57 -19.53 12.13
C ASN A 457 17.65 -18.67 11.25
N HIS A 458 17.48 -17.40 11.64
CA HIS A 458 16.65 -16.41 10.93
C HIS A 458 15.23 -16.90 10.64
N SER A 459 14.64 -17.64 11.60
CA SER A 459 13.30 -18.24 11.52
C SER A 459 13.05 -19.23 10.39
N SER A 460 14.12 -19.74 9.76
CA SER A 460 14.08 -20.84 8.79
C SER A 460 12.95 -20.73 7.76
N ILE A 461 11.97 -21.65 7.79
CA ILE A 461 10.88 -21.71 6.81
C ILE A 461 9.90 -20.53 6.95
N GLY A 462 9.80 -19.95 8.15
CA GLY A 462 8.98 -18.78 8.45
C GLY A 462 9.68 -17.45 8.16
N SER A 463 10.90 -17.49 7.61
CA SER A 463 11.73 -16.30 7.39
C SER A 463 11.04 -15.24 6.54
N PHE A 464 11.06 -14.00 7.01
CA PHE A 464 10.42 -12.88 6.32
C PHE A 464 11.06 -12.55 4.96
N HIS A 465 12.31 -12.96 4.70
CA HIS A 465 12.98 -12.65 3.42
C HIS A 465 12.23 -13.18 2.18
N ARG A 466 11.36 -14.19 2.34
CA ARG A 466 10.55 -14.77 1.26
C ARG A 466 9.09 -14.34 1.30
N LYS A 467 8.67 -13.63 2.34
CA LYS A 467 7.28 -13.18 2.49
C LYS A 467 7.11 -11.88 1.72
N ARG A 468 6.02 -11.77 0.98
CA ARG A 468 5.69 -10.55 0.25
C ARG A 468 4.93 -9.61 1.16
N PHE A 469 5.45 -8.40 1.32
CA PHE A 469 4.84 -7.35 2.10
C PHE A 469 3.84 -6.57 1.25
N LEU A 470 2.77 -6.13 1.91
CA LEU A 470 1.78 -5.18 1.43
C LEU A 470 2.41 -3.81 1.17
N GLY A 471 1.86 -3.08 0.19
CA GLY A 471 2.23 -1.70 -0.09
C GLY A 471 3.18 -1.52 -1.27
N PRO A 472 4.04 -0.47 -1.27
CA PRO A 472 4.26 0.48 -0.19
C PRO A 472 3.33 1.71 -0.20
N ILE A 473 3.20 2.37 0.96
CA ILE A 473 2.84 3.80 1.01
C ILE A 473 4.12 4.60 0.79
N ILE A 474 4.20 5.34 -0.33
CA ILE A 474 5.30 6.27 -0.61
C ILE A 474 4.86 7.71 -0.37
N GLN A 475 5.70 8.49 0.31
CA GLN A 475 5.48 9.93 0.51
C GLN A 475 6.78 10.74 0.33
N ASN A 476 6.62 12.03 0.05
CA ASN A 476 7.67 13.03 0.12
C ASN A 476 7.24 14.13 1.11
N PRO A 477 7.31 13.85 2.44
CA PRO A 477 6.71 14.72 3.46
C PRO A 477 7.40 16.09 3.59
N SER A 478 8.66 16.19 3.18
CA SER A 478 9.39 17.45 3.14
C SER A 478 10.54 17.39 2.13
N LYS A 479 11.14 18.54 1.84
CA LYS A 479 12.27 18.61 0.92
C LYS A 479 13.38 17.63 1.35
N ASP A 480 13.90 16.88 0.38
CA ASP A 480 14.98 15.88 0.55
C ASP A 480 14.60 14.68 1.44
N VAL A 481 13.36 14.55 1.90
CA VAL A 481 12.90 13.42 2.73
C VAL A 481 11.85 12.61 2.01
N PHE A 482 12.09 11.32 1.86
CA PHE A 482 11.15 10.35 1.29
C PHE A 482 10.88 9.25 2.30
N THR A 483 9.67 8.70 2.29
CA THR A 483 9.31 7.55 3.11
C THR A 483 8.71 6.44 2.27
N ALA A 484 8.94 5.19 2.70
CA ALA A 484 8.28 4.01 2.18
C ALA A 484 7.82 3.14 3.36
N GLU A 485 6.52 2.88 3.45
CA GLU A 485 5.94 2.03 4.49
C GLU A 485 5.42 0.72 3.88
N TYR A 486 5.89 -0.39 4.42
CA TYR A 486 5.46 -1.75 4.08
C TYR A 486 4.79 -2.41 5.29
N MET A 487 3.91 -3.37 5.02
CA MET A 487 3.20 -4.12 6.06
C MET A 487 3.19 -5.62 5.77
N LEU A 488 3.25 -6.45 6.81
CA LEU A 488 3.12 -7.90 6.69
C LEU A 488 2.06 -8.39 7.68
N ILE A 489 1.17 -9.25 7.17
CA ILE A 489 0.25 -10.06 7.97
C ILE A 489 0.84 -11.46 8.04
N ASP A 490 1.30 -11.85 9.22
CA ASP A 490 1.89 -13.16 9.45
C ASP A 490 1.01 -13.94 10.42
N ASN A 491 0.11 -14.77 9.92
CA ASN A 491 -0.86 -15.48 10.74
C ASN A 491 -0.27 -16.77 11.33
N GLU A 492 -0.67 -17.14 12.55
CA GLU A 492 -0.27 -18.37 13.25
C GLU A 492 -0.51 -19.60 12.37
N LYS A 493 -1.62 -19.64 11.63
CA LYS A 493 -1.96 -20.77 10.75
C LYS A 493 -0.94 -21.04 9.64
N ASP A 494 -0.12 -20.04 9.30
CA ASP A 494 0.84 -20.08 8.20
C ASP A 494 2.31 -20.10 8.70
N THR A 495 2.54 -20.29 10.00
CA THR A 495 3.88 -20.30 10.59
C THR A 495 4.01 -21.26 11.78
N GLU A 496 5.25 -21.55 12.21
CA GLU A 496 5.56 -22.38 13.38
C GLU A 496 5.55 -21.58 14.70
N PHE A 497 5.45 -20.25 14.60
CA PHE A 497 5.36 -19.35 15.75
C PHE A 497 3.91 -19.15 16.22
N PRO A 498 3.66 -18.95 17.53
CA PRO A 498 2.33 -18.63 18.03
C PRO A 498 1.91 -17.19 17.68
N GLY A 499 0.60 -16.97 17.58
CA GLY A 499 -0.07 -15.69 17.43
C GLY A 499 -0.06 -15.12 16.01
N ASP A 500 -1.12 -14.41 15.67
CA ASP A 500 -1.21 -13.63 14.43
C ASP A 500 -0.48 -12.30 14.64
N LEU A 501 0.55 -12.05 13.83
CA LEU A 501 1.43 -10.89 13.95
C LEU A 501 1.24 -9.94 12.79
N LEU A 502 0.90 -8.69 13.13
CA LEU A 502 0.95 -7.55 12.23
C LEU A 502 2.30 -6.85 12.35
N VAL A 503 3.02 -6.69 11.24
CA VAL A 503 4.31 -5.99 11.19
C VAL A 503 4.22 -4.79 10.25
N THR A 504 4.82 -3.68 10.65
CA THR A 504 5.04 -2.50 9.78
C THR A 504 6.52 -2.16 9.75
N ILE A 505 6.98 -1.72 8.58
CA ILE A 505 8.36 -1.28 8.35
C ILE A 505 8.28 0.07 7.66
N GLN A 506 8.72 1.11 8.36
CA GLN A 506 8.83 2.45 7.79
C GLN A 506 10.30 2.75 7.48
N TYR A 507 10.59 2.90 6.19
CA TYR A 507 11.83 3.44 5.69
C TYR A 507 11.73 4.96 5.58
N THR A 508 12.73 5.69 6.07
CA THR A 508 12.86 7.14 5.89
C THR A 508 14.21 7.45 5.28
N VAL A 509 14.20 7.93 4.04
CA VAL A 509 15.38 8.33 3.27
C VAL A 509 15.53 9.84 3.37
N ASN A 510 16.62 10.30 3.98
CA ASN A 510 17.00 11.70 3.98
C ASN A 510 18.18 11.90 3.01
N VAL A 511 17.89 12.47 1.85
CA VAL A 511 18.85 12.73 0.78
C VAL A 511 19.90 13.76 1.21
N ALA A 512 19.52 14.72 2.03
CA ALA A 512 20.44 15.75 2.49
C ALA A 512 21.52 15.18 3.43
N GLN A 513 21.11 14.27 4.31
CA GLN A 513 21.95 13.59 5.29
C GLN A 513 22.56 12.28 4.77
N LYS A 514 22.21 11.85 3.55
CA LYS A 514 22.54 10.55 2.97
C LYS A 514 22.30 9.42 3.98
N SER A 515 21.10 9.41 4.57
CA SER A 515 20.76 8.46 5.64
C SER A 515 19.47 7.70 5.34
N LEU A 516 19.47 6.42 5.67
CA LEU A 516 18.31 5.56 5.71
C LEU A 516 17.98 5.21 7.16
N GLU A 517 16.81 5.59 7.61
CA GLU A 517 16.23 5.14 8.87
C GLU A 517 15.20 4.03 8.60
N MET A 518 15.19 3.02 9.47
CA MET A 518 14.30 1.86 9.44
C MET A 518 13.62 1.75 10.79
N VAL A 519 12.29 1.81 10.81
CA VAL A 519 11.49 1.63 12.02
C VAL A 519 10.61 0.40 11.86
N TYR A 520 10.83 -0.58 12.72
CA TYR A 520 10.01 -1.79 12.80
C TYR A 520 8.98 -1.61 13.92
N LYS A 521 7.74 -1.99 13.65
CA LYS A 521 6.74 -2.22 14.70
C LYS A 521 6.04 -3.55 14.48
N GLY A 522 5.80 -4.28 15.57
CA GLY A 522 5.08 -5.56 15.54
C GLY A 522 4.01 -5.59 16.62
N LYS A 523 2.81 -6.08 16.30
CA LYS A 523 1.71 -6.20 17.26
C LYS A 523 0.92 -7.48 16.98
N LEU A 524 0.57 -8.21 18.04
CA LEU A 524 -0.34 -9.34 17.92
C LEU A 524 -1.77 -8.85 17.68
N THR A 525 -2.41 -9.41 16.65
CA THR A 525 -3.85 -9.25 16.39
C THR A 525 -4.67 -10.39 17.02
N ALA A 526 -4.05 -11.56 17.20
CA ALA A 526 -4.58 -12.69 17.95
C ALA A 526 -3.45 -13.49 18.62
N GLY A 527 -3.78 -14.33 19.60
CA GLY A 527 -2.81 -15.09 20.40
C GLY A 527 -2.26 -14.33 21.61
N GLU A 528 -1.67 -15.06 22.56
CA GLU A 528 -1.22 -14.53 23.86
C GLU A 528 0.14 -13.83 23.79
N ALA A 529 1.12 -14.45 23.12
CA ALA A 529 2.47 -13.94 22.97
C ALA A 529 3.19 -14.60 21.79
N THR A 530 4.22 -13.94 21.26
CA THR A 530 5.11 -14.49 20.23
C THR A 530 6.56 -14.04 20.44
N PRO A 531 7.57 -14.89 20.20
CA PRO A 531 8.94 -14.43 20.09
C PRO A 531 9.10 -13.50 18.89
N ILE A 532 9.76 -12.36 19.07
CA ILE A 532 10.04 -11.41 18.00
C ILE A 532 11.41 -10.73 18.19
N ASN A 533 12.18 -10.67 17.12
CA ASN A 533 13.50 -10.05 17.03
C ASN A 533 13.77 -9.75 15.56
N LEU A 534 13.35 -8.58 15.07
CA LEU A 534 13.50 -8.20 13.65
C LEU A 534 14.83 -7.44 13.43
N THR A 535 15.39 -7.58 12.23
CA THR A 535 16.55 -6.79 11.76
C THR A 535 16.53 -6.68 10.23
N ASN A 536 17.41 -5.85 9.65
CA ASN A 536 17.74 -5.88 8.23
C ASN A 536 19.11 -6.54 8.01
N HIS A 537 19.21 -7.36 6.97
CA HIS A 537 20.39 -8.17 6.66
C HIS A 537 21.13 -7.66 5.42
N SER A 538 21.30 -6.35 5.29
CA SER A 538 22.12 -5.72 4.26
C SER A 538 23.59 -6.14 4.36
N TYR A 539 24.19 -6.45 3.22
CA TYR A 539 25.63 -6.65 3.11
C TYR A 539 26.24 -5.44 2.42
N PHE A 540 27.14 -4.74 3.09
CA PHE A 540 27.80 -3.55 2.59
C PHE A 540 29.10 -3.91 1.85
N ASN A 541 29.31 -3.23 0.73
CA ASN A 541 30.59 -3.15 0.06
C ASN A 541 30.81 -1.69 -0.35
N LEU A 542 31.70 -1.01 0.37
CA LEU A 542 31.94 0.43 0.18
C LEU A 542 32.86 0.71 -1.03
N ASN A 543 33.32 -0.32 -1.75
CA ASN A 543 34.33 -0.22 -2.80
C ASN A 543 33.97 -0.95 -4.11
N LYS A 544 32.68 -1.22 -4.37
CA LYS A 544 32.19 -1.94 -5.56
C LYS A 544 32.82 -1.52 -6.91
N PRO A 545 33.15 -0.23 -7.18
CA PRO A 545 33.75 0.14 -8.46
C PRO A 545 35.19 -0.34 -8.67
N TYR A 546 35.93 -0.64 -7.59
CA TYR A 546 37.37 -0.84 -7.64
C TYR A 546 37.83 -2.20 -7.09
N GLY A 547 36.98 -2.92 -6.35
CA GLY A 547 37.32 -4.21 -5.77
C GLY A 547 36.13 -5.16 -5.62
N ASP A 548 36.40 -6.45 -5.80
CA ASP A 548 35.39 -7.52 -5.76
C ASP A 548 35.03 -7.96 -4.33
N THR A 549 35.83 -7.56 -3.32
CA THR A 549 35.64 -7.93 -1.91
C THR A 549 35.65 -6.70 -0.99
N ILE A 550 35.41 -6.92 0.31
CA ILE A 550 35.51 -5.90 1.36
C ILE A 550 36.94 -5.61 1.82
N GLU A 551 37.95 -6.17 1.14
CA GLU A 551 39.36 -5.89 1.42
C GLU A 551 39.63 -4.38 1.42
N GLY A 552 40.38 -3.91 2.42
CA GLY A 552 40.69 -2.49 2.62
C GLY A 552 39.68 -1.74 3.47
N THR A 553 38.52 -2.34 3.79
CA THR A 553 37.52 -1.70 4.67
C THR A 553 38.08 -1.57 6.10
N GLU A 554 38.06 -0.36 6.62
CA GLU A 554 38.42 0.00 7.98
C GLU A 554 37.18 -0.05 8.88
N ILE A 555 37.24 -0.85 9.96
CA ILE A 555 36.13 -1.06 10.90
C ILE A 555 36.53 -0.56 12.29
N MET A 556 35.61 0.16 12.93
CA MET A 556 35.60 0.39 14.36
C MET A 556 34.20 0.14 14.91
N VAL A 557 34.12 -0.53 16.06
CA VAL A 557 32.86 -0.78 16.76
C VAL A 557 32.78 0.01 18.07
N ARG A 558 31.59 0.09 18.67
CA ARG A 558 31.42 0.81 19.95
C ARG A 558 32.24 0.21 21.08
N SER A 559 32.22 -1.12 21.18
CA SER A 559 32.85 -1.88 22.26
C SER A 559 33.27 -3.25 21.76
N LYS A 560 34.28 -3.85 22.38
CA LYS A 560 34.72 -5.23 22.09
C LYS A 560 33.79 -6.28 22.71
N LYS A 561 32.94 -5.88 23.65
CA LYS A 561 32.05 -6.76 24.40
C LYS A 561 31.09 -7.48 23.47
N SER A 562 31.08 -8.79 23.55
CA SER A 562 30.34 -9.68 22.66
C SER A 562 29.80 -10.87 23.42
N VAL A 563 28.64 -11.35 23.02
CA VAL A 563 28.09 -12.62 23.48
C VAL A 563 29.08 -13.75 23.13
N ASP A 564 29.50 -14.48 24.15
CA ASP A 564 30.28 -15.70 23.98
C ASP A 564 29.38 -16.85 23.55
N VAL A 565 29.85 -17.68 22.63
CA VAL A 565 29.06 -18.75 22.03
C VAL A 565 29.82 -20.07 22.02
N ASP A 566 29.07 -21.17 22.11
CA ASP A 566 29.60 -22.51 21.96
C ASP A 566 29.89 -22.85 20.49
N LYS A 567 30.36 -24.07 20.24
CA LYS A 567 30.64 -24.59 18.88
C LYS A 567 29.43 -24.63 17.94
N ASN A 568 28.21 -24.50 18.48
CA ASN A 568 26.96 -24.49 17.73
C ASN A 568 26.43 -23.06 17.56
N MET A 569 27.22 -22.05 17.91
CA MET A 569 26.84 -20.64 17.85
C MET A 569 25.66 -20.29 18.80
N ILE A 570 25.55 -20.97 19.94
CA ILE A 570 24.56 -20.71 21.00
C ILE A 570 25.26 -20.08 22.22
N PRO A 571 24.66 -19.10 22.91
CA PRO A 571 25.30 -18.43 24.04
C PRO A 571 25.78 -19.37 25.13
N THR A 572 27.00 -19.14 25.65
CA THR A 572 27.51 -19.82 26.86
C THR A 572 27.01 -19.18 28.16
N GLY A 573 26.40 -18.00 28.06
CA GLY A 573 26.03 -17.13 29.18
C GLY A 573 27.08 -16.08 29.54
N ASN A 574 28.29 -16.16 28.96
CA ASN A 574 29.36 -15.19 29.20
C ASN A 574 29.39 -14.06 28.16
N ILE A 575 30.01 -12.95 28.54
CA ILE A 575 30.39 -11.86 27.64
C ILE A 575 31.92 -11.82 27.55
N VAL A 576 32.46 -11.78 26.33
CA VAL A 576 33.90 -11.79 26.04
C VAL A 576 34.28 -10.58 25.19
N ASP A 577 35.57 -10.22 25.20
CA ASP A 577 36.11 -9.23 24.28
C ASP A 577 36.51 -9.90 22.96
N ARG A 578 36.15 -9.27 21.83
CA ARG A 578 36.66 -9.63 20.50
C ARG A 578 37.87 -8.78 20.14
N GLU A 579 38.79 -9.34 19.36
CA GLU A 579 39.95 -8.62 18.83
C GLU A 579 39.56 -7.72 17.64
N ILE A 580 38.89 -6.61 17.96
CA ILE A 580 38.42 -5.62 16.99
C ILE A 580 38.66 -4.20 17.53
N ALA A 581 38.93 -3.24 16.65
CA ALA A 581 39.12 -1.85 17.03
C ALA A 581 37.81 -1.24 17.53
N THR A 582 37.95 -0.37 18.53
CA THR A 582 36.85 0.48 19.01
C THR A 582 37.03 1.92 18.56
N PHE A 583 36.03 2.78 18.76
CA PHE A 583 36.13 4.21 18.43
C PHE A 583 37.28 4.96 19.12
N ASN A 584 37.79 4.44 20.24
CA ASN A 584 38.94 5.01 20.97
C ASN A 584 40.28 4.38 20.56
N SER A 585 40.27 3.41 19.65
CA SER A 585 41.50 2.78 19.17
C SER A 585 42.26 3.72 18.24
N THR A 586 43.58 3.71 18.31
CA THR A 586 44.43 4.57 17.46
C THR A 586 44.43 4.15 15.99
N LYS A 587 44.10 2.89 15.70
CA LYS A 587 43.97 2.33 14.36
C LYS A 587 42.67 1.53 14.24
N PRO A 588 42.03 1.52 13.07
CA PRO A 588 40.89 0.66 12.79
C PRO A 588 41.32 -0.79 12.60
N THR A 589 40.36 -1.71 12.68
CA THR A 589 40.53 -3.07 12.17
C THR A 589 40.37 -3.04 10.67
N VAL A 590 41.43 -3.33 9.92
CA VAL A 590 41.38 -3.39 8.47
C VAL A 590 40.98 -4.80 8.05
N LEU A 591 39.90 -4.93 7.29
CA LEU A 591 39.47 -6.18 6.70
C LEU A 591 40.40 -6.51 5.53
N GLY A 592 41.13 -7.60 5.63
CA GLY A 592 41.87 -8.16 4.52
C GLY A 592 41.01 -9.08 3.66
N PRO A 593 41.60 -9.70 2.62
CA PRO A 593 40.89 -10.54 1.67
C PRO A 593 40.39 -11.86 2.27
N LYS A 594 40.93 -12.26 3.43
CA LYS A 594 40.54 -13.51 4.13
C LYS A 594 40.31 -13.36 5.63
N ASN A 595 40.99 -12.40 6.25
CA ASN A 595 40.99 -12.18 7.70
C ASN A 595 41.02 -10.68 8.00
N PRO A 596 40.57 -10.25 9.19
CA PRO A 596 39.89 -11.06 10.21
C PRO A 596 38.48 -11.49 9.77
N GLN A 597 38.00 -12.58 10.36
CA GLN A 597 36.64 -13.10 10.18
C GLN A 597 35.84 -12.87 11.46
N PHE A 598 34.64 -12.34 11.30
CA PHE A 598 33.69 -12.13 12.39
C PHE A 598 32.35 -12.74 11.98
N ASP A 599 31.71 -13.42 12.94
CA ASP A 599 30.30 -13.79 12.94
C ASP A 599 29.86 -13.80 14.42
N CYS A 600 29.79 -12.62 15.03
CA CYS A 600 29.54 -12.49 16.47
C CYS A 600 28.59 -11.34 16.82
N CYS A 601 27.88 -11.53 17.93
CA CYS A 601 26.92 -10.58 18.48
C CYS A 601 27.64 -9.68 19.48
N PHE A 602 27.79 -8.39 19.16
CA PHE A 602 28.34 -7.38 20.06
C PHE A 602 27.25 -6.78 20.95
N VAL A 603 27.62 -6.44 22.18
CA VAL A 603 26.74 -5.85 23.18
C VAL A 603 26.98 -4.35 23.29
N VAL A 604 25.91 -3.55 23.31
CA VAL A 604 25.99 -2.08 23.38
C VAL A 604 26.42 -1.60 24.77
N ASP A 605 25.84 -2.19 25.82
CA ASP A 605 26.19 -1.99 27.23
C ASP A 605 26.17 -3.35 27.95
N GLU A 606 27.32 -3.81 28.43
CA GLU A 606 27.46 -5.10 29.12
C GLU A 606 26.70 -5.18 30.45
N ASN A 607 26.37 -4.03 31.05
CA ASN A 607 25.66 -3.95 32.32
C ASN A 607 24.14 -3.87 32.15
N ALA A 608 23.65 -3.72 30.91
CA ALA A 608 22.24 -3.60 30.63
C ALA A 608 21.50 -4.90 30.98
N LYS A 609 20.31 -4.75 31.56
CA LYS A 609 19.36 -5.85 31.81
C LYS A 609 18.20 -5.69 30.84
N PRO A 610 18.27 -6.32 29.65
CA PRO A 610 17.33 -6.04 28.58
C PRO A 610 15.92 -6.53 28.93
N SER A 611 14.97 -5.61 29.03
CA SER A 611 13.57 -5.90 29.39
C SER A 611 12.55 -5.31 28.43
N GLN A 612 12.96 -4.39 27.56
CA GLN A 612 12.05 -3.65 26.70
C GLN A 612 11.77 -4.41 25.41
N ILE A 613 10.49 -4.66 25.12
CA ILE A 613 10.04 -5.15 23.81
C ILE A 613 10.06 -4.04 22.74
N ASN A 614 10.07 -2.77 23.17
CA ASN A 614 10.08 -1.59 22.31
C ASN A 614 11.21 -0.64 22.70
N THR A 615 12.17 -0.46 21.80
CA THR A 615 13.34 0.39 22.01
C THR A 615 13.26 1.74 21.30
N LEU A 616 12.15 2.07 20.62
CA LEU A 616 12.07 3.27 19.77
C LEU A 616 12.35 4.59 20.49
N ASN A 617 12.12 4.63 21.80
CA ASN A 617 12.37 5.81 22.64
C ASN A 617 13.74 5.79 23.32
N ASN A 618 14.56 4.76 23.10
CA ASN A 618 15.92 4.70 23.62
C ASN A 618 16.85 5.62 22.83
N GLU A 619 18.05 5.86 23.35
CA GLU A 619 19.10 6.56 22.63
C GLU A 619 19.45 5.84 21.32
N LEU A 620 19.44 6.59 20.22
CA LEU A 620 19.95 6.10 18.93
C LEU A 620 21.48 6.03 18.99
N THR A 621 21.99 4.85 19.33
CA THR A 621 23.40 4.65 19.67
C THR A 621 24.22 4.37 18.42
N LEU A 622 25.33 5.10 18.24
CA LEU A 622 26.33 4.76 17.23
C LEU A 622 27.06 3.47 17.63
N ILE A 623 26.96 2.45 16.78
CA ILE A 623 27.47 1.10 17.07
C ILE A 623 28.63 0.67 16.18
N VAL A 624 28.65 1.11 14.92
CA VAL A 624 29.72 0.76 13.96
C VAL A 624 30.07 1.96 13.09
N LYS A 625 31.37 2.12 12.82
CA LYS A 625 31.93 2.93 11.75
C LYS A 625 32.66 2.01 10.78
N ALA A 626 32.31 2.10 9.50
CA ALA A 626 33.02 1.46 8.41
C ALA A 626 33.49 2.54 7.43
N PHE A 627 34.72 2.46 6.96
CA PHE A 627 35.29 3.40 6.00
C PHE A 627 36.08 2.63 4.95
N HIS A 628 36.07 3.11 3.71
CA HIS A 628 36.98 2.60 2.69
C HIS A 628 37.81 3.72 2.08
N PRO A 629 39.15 3.65 2.13
CA PRO A 629 40.01 4.73 1.68
C PRO A 629 39.89 5.03 0.18
N ASP A 630 39.75 3.99 -0.66
CA ASP A 630 39.74 4.17 -2.12
C ASP A 630 38.49 4.86 -2.65
N SER A 631 37.31 4.55 -2.09
CA SER A 631 36.07 5.25 -2.43
C SER A 631 35.85 6.52 -1.61
N ASN A 632 36.58 6.66 -0.50
CA ASN A 632 36.42 7.71 0.50
C ASN A 632 34.98 7.78 1.07
N ILE A 633 34.28 6.64 1.14
CA ILE A 633 32.94 6.53 1.69
C ILE A 633 33.04 6.07 3.14
N THR A 634 32.37 6.80 4.04
CA THR A 634 32.12 6.36 5.41
C THR A 634 30.67 5.89 5.56
N LEU A 635 30.47 4.79 6.29
CA LEU A 635 29.19 4.29 6.78
C LEU A 635 29.20 4.34 8.32
N GLU A 636 28.19 4.97 8.90
CA GLU A 636 27.84 4.86 10.30
C GLU A 636 26.56 4.04 10.43
N VAL A 637 26.58 3.02 11.30
CA VAL A 637 25.38 2.30 11.71
C VAL A 637 25.02 2.68 13.12
N LEU A 638 23.76 3.07 13.32
CA LEU A 638 23.20 3.41 14.61
C LEU A 638 21.95 2.56 14.88
N SER A 639 21.66 2.28 16.14
CA SER A 639 20.47 1.55 16.53
C SER A 639 20.01 1.88 17.94
N THR A 640 18.72 1.69 18.20
CA THR A 640 18.15 1.68 19.55
C THR A 640 18.22 0.31 20.23
N GLU A 641 18.63 -0.73 19.50
CA GLU A 641 18.66 -2.11 19.96
C GLU A 641 19.88 -2.41 20.87
N PRO A 642 19.76 -3.40 21.79
CA PRO A 642 20.79 -3.66 22.81
C PRO A 642 22.05 -4.35 22.28
N THR A 643 22.00 -4.94 21.08
CA THR A 643 23.11 -5.68 20.48
C THR A 643 23.16 -5.49 18.98
N TYR A 644 24.26 -5.93 18.35
CA TYR A 644 24.39 -5.97 16.90
C TYR A 644 25.26 -7.16 16.48
N GLN A 645 24.75 -7.99 15.56
CA GLN A 645 25.59 -8.97 14.87
C GLN A 645 26.52 -8.23 13.91
N PHE A 646 27.79 -8.60 13.90
CA PHE A 646 28.73 -8.21 12.85
C PHE A 646 29.25 -9.46 12.17
N TYR A 647 29.04 -9.54 10.86
CA TYR A 647 29.39 -10.69 10.05
C TYR A 647 30.15 -10.26 8.80
N THR A 648 31.35 -10.81 8.56
CA THR A 648 32.22 -10.42 7.44
C THR A 648 31.93 -11.14 6.13
N GLY A 649 30.83 -11.88 6.03
CA GLY A 649 30.39 -12.50 4.78
C GLY A 649 31.22 -13.69 4.33
N ASP A 650 31.97 -14.34 5.23
CA ASP A 650 32.90 -15.43 4.87
C ASP A 650 32.23 -16.68 4.27
N PHE A 651 30.93 -16.84 4.52
CA PHE A 651 30.06 -17.90 3.99
C PHE A 651 28.97 -17.34 3.06
N LEU A 652 29.19 -16.18 2.45
CA LEU A 652 28.31 -15.68 1.39
C LEU A 652 28.11 -16.74 0.29
N SER A 653 26.90 -16.79 -0.23
CA SER A 653 26.41 -17.80 -1.17
C SER A 653 25.42 -17.18 -2.16
N ALA A 654 24.66 -18.01 -2.89
CA ALA A 654 23.56 -17.59 -3.76
C ALA A 654 23.96 -16.57 -4.87
N GLY A 655 25.14 -16.74 -5.46
CA GLY A 655 25.66 -15.84 -6.51
C GLY A 655 26.70 -14.84 -6.01
N TYR A 656 26.99 -14.85 -4.71
CA TYR A 656 28.13 -14.15 -4.12
C TYR A 656 29.16 -15.15 -3.58
N GLU A 657 30.40 -14.70 -3.52
CA GLU A 657 31.55 -15.36 -2.92
C GLU A 657 31.86 -14.79 -1.52
N ALA A 658 32.72 -15.49 -0.79
CA ALA A 658 33.14 -15.10 0.54
C ALA A 658 33.66 -13.64 0.55
N ARG A 659 33.18 -12.87 1.53
CA ARG A 659 33.64 -11.51 1.86
C ARG A 659 33.41 -10.48 0.76
N GLN A 660 32.47 -10.72 -0.16
CA GLN A 660 32.03 -9.68 -1.10
C GLN A 660 31.25 -8.55 -0.42
N GLY A 661 30.73 -8.79 0.79
CA GLY A 661 30.10 -7.78 1.62
C GLY A 661 30.12 -8.16 3.11
N PHE A 662 29.91 -7.20 4.00
CA PHE A 662 29.76 -7.43 5.45
C PHE A 662 28.38 -6.99 5.94
N ALA A 663 27.79 -7.73 6.88
CA ALA A 663 26.50 -7.43 7.48
C ALA A 663 26.64 -6.84 8.89
N ILE A 664 25.75 -5.89 9.23
CA ILE A 664 25.59 -5.33 10.57
C ILE A 664 24.10 -5.40 10.89
N GLU A 665 23.74 -6.22 11.86
CA GLU A 665 22.35 -6.53 12.20
C GLU A 665 22.05 -6.18 13.66
N PRO A 666 21.62 -4.94 13.94
CA PRO A 666 21.17 -4.57 15.28
C PRO A 666 19.93 -5.35 15.69
N GLY A 667 19.89 -5.84 16.92
CA GLY A 667 18.80 -6.65 17.43
C GLY A 667 19.02 -7.09 18.87
N ARG A 668 18.48 -8.27 19.23
CA ARG A 668 18.39 -8.74 20.63
C ARG A 668 19.04 -10.10 20.83
N TYR A 669 20.37 -10.07 20.99
CA TYR A 669 21.22 -11.19 21.36
C TYR A 669 21.07 -12.40 20.42
N ILE A 670 21.61 -13.55 20.82
CA ILE A 670 21.44 -14.84 20.16
C ILE A 670 20.64 -15.72 21.12
N ASP A 671 19.68 -16.50 20.60
CA ASP A 671 18.88 -17.44 21.39
C ASP A 671 18.15 -16.80 22.59
N ALA A 672 17.94 -15.48 22.60
CA ALA A 672 17.48 -14.74 23.77
C ALA A 672 16.19 -15.32 24.37
N ILE A 673 15.31 -15.89 23.54
CA ILE A 673 14.05 -16.50 23.98
C ILE A 673 14.26 -17.67 24.97
N ASN A 674 15.40 -18.34 24.91
CA ASN A 674 15.78 -19.44 25.81
C ASN A 674 16.75 -19.00 26.93
N GLN A 675 17.11 -17.72 26.98
CA GLN A 675 18.04 -17.18 27.96
C GLN A 675 17.27 -16.39 29.01
N GLU A 676 17.35 -16.81 30.27
CA GLU A 676 16.53 -16.26 31.36
C GLU A 676 16.60 -14.73 31.47
N ASN A 677 17.79 -14.16 31.27
CA ASN A 677 18.02 -12.72 31.39
C ASN A 677 17.63 -11.91 30.15
N TRP A 678 17.33 -12.56 29.01
CA TRP A 678 17.11 -11.88 27.73
C TRP A 678 15.73 -12.18 27.11
N LYS A 679 15.05 -13.25 27.53
CA LYS A 679 13.78 -13.70 26.91
C LYS A 679 12.68 -12.65 26.90
N ASP A 680 12.61 -11.82 27.94
CA ASP A 680 11.54 -10.82 28.08
C ASP A 680 11.62 -9.74 27.00
N CYS A 681 12.83 -9.29 26.64
CA CYS A 681 13.00 -8.28 25.60
C CYS A 681 12.66 -8.79 24.19
N VAL A 682 12.51 -10.10 23.99
CA VAL A 682 12.09 -10.70 22.71
C VAL A 682 10.71 -11.35 22.79
N THR A 683 9.99 -11.20 23.90
CA THR A 683 8.64 -11.76 24.07
C THR A 683 7.61 -10.66 23.88
N LEU A 684 6.94 -10.64 22.73
CA LEU A 684 5.83 -9.73 22.47
C LEU A 684 4.55 -10.33 23.01
N LYS A 685 3.94 -9.69 24.02
CA LYS A 685 2.64 -10.10 24.55
C LYS A 685 1.50 -9.36 23.86
N ASN A 686 0.31 -9.94 23.93
CA ASN A 686 -0.91 -9.30 23.45
C ASN A 686 -1.10 -7.94 24.14
N GLY A 687 -1.50 -6.92 23.38
CA GLY A 687 -1.68 -5.55 23.86
C GLY A 687 -0.41 -4.69 23.82
N GLU A 688 0.78 -5.29 23.78
CA GLU A 688 2.05 -4.57 23.64
C GLU A 688 2.36 -4.25 22.16
N THR A 689 3.46 -3.55 21.90
CA THR A 689 3.95 -3.29 20.54
C THR A 689 5.46 -3.40 20.53
N TYR A 690 5.98 -4.37 19.78
CA TYR A 690 7.40 -4.44 19.47
C TYR A 690 7.81 -3.18 18.71
N GLY A 691 9.00 -2.67 19.02
CA GLY A 691 9.57 -1.53 18.33
C GLY A 691 11.08 -1.62 18.28
N SER A 692 11.66 -1.37 17.11
CA SER A 692 13.10 -1.35 16.86
C SER A 692 13.43 -0.31 15.79
N LYS A 693 14.59 0.34 15.91
CA LYS A 693 15.05 1.35 14.96
C LYS A 693 16.51 1.15 14.60
N ILE A 694 16.79 1.16 13.29
CA ILE A 694 18.14 1.10 12.71
C ILE A 694 18.35 2.32 11.82
N VAL A 695 19.54 2.90 11.82
CA VAL A 695 19.94 3.98 10.91
C VAL A 695 21.26 3.65 10.23
N TYR A 696 21.28 3.75 8.91
CA TYR A 696 22.49 3.82 8.10
C TYR A 696 22.73 5.27 7.70
N ARG A 697 23.93 5.79 7.92
CA ARG A 697 24.32 7.15 7.52
C ARG A 697 25.61 7.10 6.73
N PHE A 698 25.64 7.78 5.59
CA PHE A 698 26.81 7.87 4.74
C PHE A 698 27.39 9.29 4.74
N SER A 699 28.72 9.43 4.75
CA SER A 699 29.39 10.73 4.65
C SER A 699 30.50 10.71 3.61
#